data_AF-A0A919UHF5-F1
#
_entry.id   AF-A0A919UHF5-F1
#
_cell.length_a   1.000
_cell.length_b   1.000
_cell.length_c   1.000
_cell.angle_alpha   90.00
_cell.angle_beta   90.00
_cell.angle_gamma   90.00
#
_symmetry.space_group_name_H-M   'P 1'
#
loop_
_entity.id
_entity.type
_entity.pdbx_description
1 polymer ?
#
loop_
_entity_poly.entity_id
_entity_poly.type
_entity_poly.pdbx_seq_one_letter_code
_entity_poly.pdbx_strand_id
1 'polypeptide(L)'
;MRVTVPGDVDLEVRTGTAASRIAQAAGLSELWCGRVRLDDDHPAGVPPLVHGARLSARPEPERCAPPGASGPTLRVIAGPDAGGSVTVGPRGVVVGRSDECDLRLADPAVSQWHALVCPTGRVRDAGSSNGTRGARRLARGQPLRLGRSVVVLDLPSSMADAPPQERPRPAWGTLAAGGAAGVIIAVATGRWYLALLGIAAPAAMLVPALVRRLRPTHASSGAEPWRPPEGPVAVVGDDRWARGYVRAVAVERGRAPAGEAWAEPWMRWLGEPSAGDRMVHVPRGATAPTWCRTTVAVGPHGRVERTPDGESALPPLAMTAVTADARARAAAAARGDTTLPAALRWADLPSPTQERARGAPRRLTVTLGCTATATLQLDLDADGPHLLIAGTTGSGKSVTLETLVAALALAHPPADLEIALVDFKAGAGLRSCLTLPRVCGVLTDLDGALATRVIDALSAELAARKRAVAERGLASIAEWERRGDAPARLLVVIDEYQEIVTRHPSFLPDLARLAAQGRSLGLHLVLATQRPAGAVTPEVRANVSTTIALRVAGAAESRDLVGTPEAADLPPGIPGRALISRAGAVEMAQIAAPIADPSPAVSRVGAPAPPGRSLAHVAASRWRRAAPARALWLPPLPARWEPAPGDQVRLALADWPRERLQREVVWRPTDGPAVIVGPARSGRTSALSSLAQQARAVGMRPVWLPSDPREAARTVHLVGRASDALLVVDDAERALARLGQADDGAAADALLARLALRAPTAVACATHAPIRLAAAAAITAVIPGHDPGAAAPWGAPRDRALSSSHPGRAWLSIGGAWVEGQLCHGDHHPAERWVRSLPDHVESGWAVGGDRASTLTAPRGRVAVVGAAGAARDAVAASLPHATVTCHDAPHLVPPVDAVLLLDPSPRALRMLAPRGWQGIAEPVPRDGRCALIVDAVATAVQLRAR
;
A
#
# COMPACT_ATOMS: atom_id res chain seq x y z
N MET A 1 -19.40 -0.67 -23.09
CA MET A 1 -19.22 -1.08 -24.50
C MET A 1 -18.47 0.00 -25.26
N ARG A 2 -17.74 -0.33 -26.33
CA ARG A 2 -17.04 0.68 -27.16
C ARG A 2 -17.77 0.87 -28.48
N VAL A 3 -17.91 2.11 -28.95
CA VAL A 3 -18.50 2.47 -30.25
C VAL A 3 -17.59 3.49 -30.94
N THR A 4 -17.64 3.60 -32.26
CA THR A 4 -16.86 4.61 -33.01
C THR A 4 -17.79 5.65 -33.58
N VAL A 5 -17.48 6.93 -33.37
CA VAL A 5 -18.20 8.08 -33.93
C VAL A 5 -17.39 8.70 -35.09
N PRO A 6 -17.94 9.67 -35.87
CA PRO A 6 -17.22 10.30 -36.96
C PRO A 6 -15.83 10.83 -36.55
N GLY A 7 -14.86 10.72 -37.47
CA GLY A 7 -13.45 11.04 -37.19
C GLY A 7 -12.64 9.89 -36.59
N ASP A 8 -13.18 8.66 -36.64
CA ASP A 8 -12.59 7.44 -36.06
C ASP A 8 -12.25 7.56 -34.57
N VAL A 9 -13.04 8.39 -33.87
CA VAL A 9 -12.97 8.56 -32.42
C VAL A 9 -13.77 7.46 -31.77
N ASP A 10 -13.15 6.70 -30.87
CA ASP A 10 -13.85 5.69 -30.11
C ASP A 10 -14.38 6.29 -28.81
N LEU A 11 -15.66 5.99 -28.52
CA LEU A 11 -16.32 6.29 -27.27
C LEU A 11 -16.55 5.01 -26.49
N GLU A 12 -16.24 5.05 -25.21
CA GLU A 12 -16.70 4.07 -24.23
C GLU A 12 -18.05 4.55 -23.70
N VAL A 13 -19.05 3.68 -23.86
CA VAL A 13 -20.45 3.95 -23.56
C VAL A 13 -20.94 2.92 -22.56
N ARG A 14 -21.59 3.36 -21.49
CA ARG A 14 -22.23 2.46 -20.53
C ARG A 14 -23.47 1.82 -21.16
N THR A 15 -23.67 0.53 -20.96
CA THR A 15 -24.90 -0.17 -21.38
C THR A 15 -26.14 0.53 -20.77
N GLY A 16 -27.24 0.57 -21.52
CA GLY A 16 -28.45 1.32 -21.18
C GLY A 16 -28.38 2.84 -21.41
N THR A 17 -27.24 3.40 -21.81
CA THR A 17 -27.15 4.84 -22.17
C THR A 17 -27.98 5.14 -23.41
N ALA A 18 -28.88 6.11 -23.32
CA ALA A 18 -29.70 6.57 -24.44
C ALA A 18 -28.86 7.15 -25.59
N ALA A 19 -29.26 6.90 -26.83
CA ALA A 19 -28.56 7.37 -28.03
C ALA A 19 -28.38 8.89 -28.03
N SER A 20 -29.37 9.67 -27.60
CA SER A 20 -29.29 11.13 -27.46
C SER A 20 -28.08 11.61 -26.66
N ARG A 21 -27.71 10.92 -25.57
CA ARG A 21 -26.52 11.26 -24.76
C ARG A 21 -25.22 10.97 -25.51
N ILE A 22 -25.20 9.92 -26.32
CA ILE A 22 -24.06 9.59 -27.18
C ILE A 22 -23.93 10.63 -28.29
N ALA A 23 -25.05 11.08 -28.86
CA ALA A 23 -25.11 12.10 -29.89
C ALA A 23 -24.54 13.42 -29.37
N GLN A 24 -25.02 13.85 -28.20
CA GLN A 24 -24.54 15.04 -27.51
C GLN A 24 -23.03 14.98 -27.23
N ALA A 25 -22.54 13.85 -26.71
CA ALA A 25 -21.11 13.66 -26.43
C ALA A 25 -20.24 13.66 -27.72
N ALA A 26 -20.80 13.22 -28.84
CA ALA A 26 -20.16 13.24 -30.15
C ALA A 26 -20.31 14.59 -30.88
N GLY A 27 -21.07 15.55 -30.34
CA GLY A 27 -21.38 16.81 -31.01
C GLY A 27 -22.30 16.66 -32.22
N LEU A 28 -23.19 15.65 -32.20
CA LEU A 28 -24.10 15.31 -33.27
C LEU A 28 -25.55 15.57 -32.86
N SER A 29 -26.37 16.04 -33.80
CA SER A 29 -27.81 16.22 -33.60
C SER A 29 -28.62 14.95 -33.80
N GLU A 30 -28.09 13.98 -34.56
CA GLU A 30 -28.72 12.69 -34.85
C GLU A 30 -27.67 11.58 -34.89
N LEU A 31 -28.07 10.35 -34.60
CA LEU A 31 -27.20 9.17 -34.69
C LEU A 31 -27.76 8.10 -35.62
N TRP A 32 -26.87 7.61 -36.48
CA TRP A 32 -27.12 6.53 -37.41
C TRP A 32 -26.13 5.40 -37.17
N CYS A 33 -26.62 4.17 -37.02
CA CYS A 33 -25.80 2.96 -37.04
C CYS A 33 -26.00 2.26 -38.40
N GLY A 34 -25.02 2.41 -39.29
CA GLY A 34 -25.18 2.02 -40.70
C GLY A 34 -26.30 2.83 -41.37
N ARG A 35 -27.39 2.16 -41.75
CA ARG A 35 -28.59 2.80 -42.35
C ARG A 35 -29.74 2.99 -41.36
N VAL A 36 -29.60 2.50 -40.14
CA VAL A 36 -30.65 2.60 -39.12
C VAL A 36 -30.44 3.88 -38.32
N ARG A 37 -31.40 4.80 -38.40
CA ARG A 37 -31.48 5.94 -37.48
C ARG A 37 -31.83 5.39 -36.09
N LEU A 38 -31.09 5.82 -35.08
CA LEU A 38 -31.38 5.48 -33.70
C LEU A 38 -32.34 6.51 -33.11
N ASP A 39 -33.39 6.05 -32.45
CA ASP A 39 -34.25 6.93 -31.65
C ASP A 39 -33.47 7.49 -30.45
N ASP A 40 -33.83 8.69 -30.00
CA ASP A 40 -33.10 9.39 -28.92
C ASP A 40 -32.99 8.58 -27.62
N ASP A 41 -34.00 7.75 -27.33
CA ASP A 41 -34.06 6.88 -26.16
C ASP A 41 -33.51 5.46 -26.43
N HIS A 42 -33.04 5.16 -27.65
CA HIS A 42 -32.55 3.82 -27.99
C HIS A 42 -31.37 3.44 -27.08
N PRO A 43 -31.47 2.36 -26.30
CA PRO A 43 -30.49 2.04 -25.27
C PRO A 43 -29.24 1.38 -25.85
N ALA A 44 -28.07 1.86 -25.41
CA ALA A 44 -26.79 1.23 -25.66
C ALA A 44 -26.76 -0.23 -25.17
N GLY A 45 -26.26 -1.14 -25.99
CA GLY A 45 -26.26 -2.59 -25.73
C GLY A 45 -27.43 -3.32 -26.39
N VAL A 46 -28.42 -2.60 -26.92
CA VAL A 46 -29.51 -3.17 -27.71
C VAL A 46 -29.24 -2.94 -29.20
N PRO A 47 -29.31 -3.99 -30.05
CA PRO A 47 -29.12 -3.85 -31.49
C PRO A 47 -29.99 -2.74 -32.09
N PRO A 48 -29.46 -1.92 -33.02
CA PRO A 48 -28.13 -2.04 -33.64
C PRO A 48 -27.00 -1.34 -32.86
N LEU A 49 -27.30 -0.63 -31.77
CA LEU A 49 -26.33 0.11 -30.93
C LEU A 49 -25.63 -0.82 -29.91
N VAL A 50 -24.76 -1.70 -30.41
CA VAL A 50 -24.00 -2.68 -29.59
C VAL A 50 -22.50 -2.38 -29.55
N HIS A 51 -21.73 -3.16 -28.79
CA HIS A 51 -20.26 -3.05 -28.79
C HIS A 51 -19.72 -3.19 -30.22
N GLY A 52 -18.78 -2.32 -30.61
CA GLY A 52 -18.21 -2.28 -31.95
C GLY A 52 -19.04 -1.50 -32.98
N ALA A 53 -20.22 -0.99 -32.61
CA ALA A 53 -21.07 -0.20 -33.51
C ALA A 53 -20.34 1.04 -34.03
N ARG A 54 -20.56 1.35 -35.31
CA ARG A 54 -20.08 2.57 -35.96
C ARG A 54 -21.25 3.52 -36.14
N LEU A 55 -21.08 4.70 -35.58
CA LEU A 55 -22.09 5.74 -35.52
C LEU A 55 -21.71 6.88 -36.47
N SER A 56 -22.74 7.49 -37.04
CA SER A 56 -22.58 8.52 -38.05
C SER A 56 -23.65 9.60 -37.91
N ALA A 57 -23.32 10.81 -38.36
CA ALA A 57 -24.21 11.98 -38.32
C ALA A 57 -25.26 11.99 -39.44
N ARG A 58 -25.11 11.08 -40.41
CA ARG A 58 -25.94 10.90 -41.59
C ARG A 58 -25.88 9.42 -41.96
N PRO A 59 -26.90 8.85 -42.63
CA PRO A 59 -26.81 7.46 -43.09
C PRO A 59 -25.50 7.25 -43.87
N GLU A 60 -24.70 6.27 -43.45
CA GLU A 60 -23.46 5.94 -44.18
C GLU A 60 -23.83 5.46 -45.61
N PRO A 61 -23.20 5.98 -46.68
CA PRO A 61 -23.35 5.40 -48.02
C PRO A 61 -22.87 3.96 -47.98
N GLU A 62 -23.53 3.06 -48.72
CA GLU A 62 -23.30 1.61 -48.68
C GLU A 62 -21.80 1.26 -48.76
N ARG A 63 -21.20 1.03 -47.59
CA ARG A 63 -20.07 0.14 -47.45
C ARG A 63 -20.65 -1.12 -46.85
N CYS A 64 -20.98 -2.06 -47.73
CA CYS A 64 -21.53 -3.39 -47.41
C CYS A 64 -22.25 -3.41 -46.05
N ALA A 65 -23.50 -2.92 -46.02
CA ALA A 65 -24.41 -3.55 -45.10
C ALA A 65 -24.39 -5.05 -45.45
N PRO A 66 -24.23 -5.96 -44.47
CA PRO A 66 -24.36 -7.37 -44.74
C PRO A 66 -25.78 -7.56 -45.32
N PRO A 67 -25.95 -7.95 -46.58
CA PRO A 67 -27.26 -7.94 -47.19
C PRO A 67 -28.03 -9.18 -46.74
N GLY A 68 -29.20 -8.92 -46.20
CA GLY A 68 -30.41 -9.53 -46.73
C GLY A 68 -31.37 -8.42 -47.17
N ALA A 69 -32.21 -8.51 -48.18
CA ALA A 69 -32.35 -9.37 -49.37
C ALA A 69 -33.58 -8.81 -50.13
N SER A 70 -33.52 -8.53 -51.44
CA SER A 70 -34.73 -8.54 -52.32
C SER A 70 -34.40 -8.48 -53.82
N GLY A 71 -33.41 -9.25 -54.23
CA GLY A 71 -33.06 -9.57 -55.62
C GLY A 71 -32.15 -10.80 -55.58
N PRO A 72 -31.84 -11.47 -56.70
CA PRO A 72 -30.82 -12.52 -56.71
C PRO A 72 -29.53 -11.94 -56.12
N THR A 73 -29.18 -12.28 -54.88
CA THR A 73 -28.00 -11.74 -54.20
C THR A 73 -26.85 -12.69 -54.42
N LEU A 74 -25.77 -12.21 -55.03
CA LEU A 74 -24.53 -12.95 -55.16
C LEU A 74 -23.72 -12.73 -53.88
N ARG A 75 -23.72 -13.73 -53.01
CA ARG A 75 -23.06 -13.66 -51.71
C ARG A 75 -21.78 -14.48 -51.74
N VAL A 76 -20.67 -13.87 -51.36
CA VAL A 76 -19.40 -14.55 -51.19
C VAL A 76 -19.51 -15.36 -49.90
N ILE A 77 -19.83 -16.65 -50.04
CA ILE A 77 -20.02 -17.58 -48.94
C ILE A 77 -18.72 -18.27 -48.51
N ALA A 78 -17.67 -18.15 -49.32
CA ALA A 78 -16.31 -18.52 -48.92
C ALA A 78 -15.26 -17.79 -49.78
N GLY A 79 -14.01 -17.76 -49.31
CA GLY A 79 -12.88 -17.06 -49.94
C GLY A 79 -12.57 -15.68 -49.34
N PRO A 80 -11.52 -14.99 -49.82
CA PRO A 80 -10.89 -13.85 -49.14
C PRO A 80 -11.82 -12.67 -48.83
N ASP A 81 -12.91 -12.53 -49.58
CA ASP A 81 -13.92 -11.48 -49.41
C ASP A 81 -15.27 -12.04 -48.91
N ALA A 82 -15.25 -13.21 -48.25
CA ALA A 82 -16.44 -13.88 -47.70
C ALA A 82 -17.15 -13.05 -46.63
N GLY A 83 -18.49 -13.03 -46.69
CA GLY A 83 -19.34 -12.07 -45.99
C GLY A 83 -19.63 -10.81 -46.83
N GLY A 84 -18.84 -10.59 -47.89
CA GLY A 84 -19.14 -9.64 -48.95
C GLY A 84 -20.20 -10.19 -49.90
N SER A 85 -20.92 -9.29 -50.55
CA SER A 85 -22.14 -9.66 -51.26
C SER A 85 -22.68 -8.48 -52.02
N VAL A 86 -23.28 -8.76 -53.17
CA VAL A 86 -23.78 -7.77 -54.11
C VAL A 86 -25.06 -8.26 -54.76
N THR A 87 -25.99 -7.36 -55.07
CA THR A 87 -27.24 -7.71 -55.74
C THR A 87 -27.02 -7.78 -57.26
N VAL A 88 -27.48 -8.85 -57.92
CA VAL A 88 -27.24 -9.07 -59.36
C VAL A 88 -28.25 -8.30 -60.23
N GLY A 89 -27.79 -7.27 -60.96
CA GLY A 89 -28.60 -6.43 -61.86
C GLY A 89 -28.71 -6.95 -63.31
N PRO A 90 -29.58 -6.36 -64.16
CA PRO A 90 -29.99 -6.89 -65.48
C PRO A 90 -28.87 -7.14 -66.50
N ARG A 91 -27.71 -6.49 -66.32
CA ARG A 91 -26.52 -6.64 -67.16
C ARG A 91 -25.54 -7.72 -66.66
N GLY A 92 -25.78 -8.28 -65.47
CA GLY A 92 -24.90 -9.19 -64.77
C GLY A 92 -23.88 -8.49 -63.88
N VAL A 93 -23.21 -9.24 -63.01
CA VAL A 93 -22.18 -8.75 -62.07
C VAL A 93 -20.81 -9.20 -62.53
N VAL A 94 -19.88 -8.25 -62.64
CA VAL A 94 -18.48 -8.51 -62.98
C VAL A 94 -17.66 -8.68 -61.70
N VAL A 95 -17.03 -9.84 -61.55
CA VAL A 95 -16.31 -10.24 -60.35
C VAL A 95 -14.82 -10.31 -60.66
N GLY A 96 -14.00 -9.61 -59.88
CA GLY A 96 -12.60 -9.37 -60.23
C GLY A 96 -11.80 -8.71 -59.11
N ARG A 97 -10.47 -8.63 -59.27
CA ARG A 97 -9.55 -8.01 -58.30
C ARG A 97 -9.19 -6.55 -58.62
N SER A 98 -9.54 -6.06 -59.81
CA SER A 98 -9.33 -4.66 -60.20
C SER A 98 -10.20 -3.70 -59.38
N ASP A 99 -9.81 -2.43 -59.34
CA ASP A 99 -10.56 -1.35 -58.70
C ASP A 99 -11.80 -0.95 -59.52
N GLU A 100 -11.92 -1.46 -60.75
CA GLU A 100 -13.01 -1.22 -61.72
C GLU A 100 -14.08 -2.36 -61.77
N CYS A 101 -14.06 -3.31 -60.82
CA CYS A 101 -14.99 -4.45 -60.77
C CYS A 101 -16.16 -4.28 -59.77
N ASP A 102 -17.35 -4.76 -60.13
CA ASP A 102 -18.60 -4.59 -59.35
C ASP A 102 -18.60 -5.34 -58.01
N LEU A 103 -18.12 -6.59 -58.00
CA LEU A 103 -17.77 -7.32 -56.77
C LEU A 103 -16.26 -7.41 -56.73
N ARG A 104 -15.65 -6.37 -56.15
CA ARG A 104 -14.21 -6.31 -55.97
C ARG A 104 -13.81 -7.30 -54.90
N LEU A 105 -13.15 -8.36 -55.35
CA LEU A 105 -12.59 -9.37 -54.50
C LEU A 105 -11.11 -9.03 -54.30
N ALA A 106 -10.71 -8.72 -53.08
CA ALA A 106 -9.30 -8.65 -52.72
C ALA A 106 -8.59 -10.01 -52.89
N ASP A 107 -9.35 -11.09 -53.15
CA ASP A 107 -8.89 -12.41 -53.53
C ASP A 107 -7.82 -12.38 -54.64
N PRO A 108 -6.55 -12.66 -54.30
CA PRO A 108 -5.46 -12.65 -55.27
C PRO A 108 -5.60 -13.70 -56.37
N ALA A 109 -6.39 -14.77 -56.15
CA ALA A 109 -6.64 -15.84 -57.12
C ALA A 109 -7.73 -15.46 -58.14
N VAL A 110 -8.34 -14.31 -57.95
CA VAL A 110 -9.27 -13.68 -58.86
C VAL A 110 -8.46 -12.73 -59.74
N SER A 111 -8.66 -12.88 -61.04
CA SER A 111 -8.00 -12.08 -62.07
C SER A 111 -8.50 -10.65 -61.98
N GLN A 112 -7.78 -9.67 -62.53
CA GLN A 112 -8.24 -8.27 -62.49
C GLN A 112 -9.68 -8.14 -63.01
N TRP A 113 -10.06 -8.94 -64.00
CA TRP A 113 -11.42 -9.22 -64.46
C TRP A 113 -11.57 -10.76 -64.56
N HIS A 114 -12.45 -11.40 -63.76
CA HIS A 114 -12.44 -12.88 -63.62
C HIS A 114 -13.72 -13.55 -64.15
N ALA A 115 -14.92 -13.10 -63.80
CA ALA A 115 -16.15 -13.68 -64.37
C ALA A 115 -17.34 -12.71 -64.40
N LEU A 116 -18.27 -12.94 -65.32
CA LEU A 116 -19.55 -12.22 -65.46
C LEU A 116 -20.72 -13.17 -65.16
N VAL A 117 -21.52 -12.84 -64.15
CA VAL A 117 -22.67 -13.64 -63.70
C VAL A 117 -23.98 -12.93 -64.04
N CYS A 118 -24.80 -13.48 -64.95
CA CYS A 118 -26.05 -12.85 -65.46
C CYS A 118 -27.28 -13.13 -64.55
N PRO A 119 -28.35 -12.31 -64.61
CA PRO A 119 -29.56 -12.47 -63.78
C PRO A 119 -30.26 -13.83 -63.90
N THR A 120 -30.13 -14.49 -65.06
CA THR A 120 -30.72 -15.81 -65.36
C THR A 120 -29.90 -16.98 -64.81
N GLY A 121 -28.88 -16.71 -63.99
CA GLY A 121 -27.92 -17.66 -63.44
C GLY A 121 -26.78 -18.03 -64.39
N ARG A 122 -26.81 -17.64 -65.67
CA ARG A 122 -25.77 -18.01 -66.65
C ARG A 122 -24.44 -17.31 -66.33
N VAL A 123 -23.35 -18.06 -66.33
CA VAL A 123 -22.01 -17.58 -65.96
C VAL A 123 -21.08 -17.60 -67.17
N ARG A 124 -20.38 -16.49 -67.43
CA ARG A 124 -19.39 -16.36 -68.50
C ARG A 124 -18.03 -16.02 -67.91
N ASP A 125 -17.02 -16.76 -68.31
CA ASP A 125 -15.63 -16.49 -67.94
C ASP A 125 -15.12 -15.25 -68.69
N ALA A 126 -14.53 -14.29 -67.97
CA ALA A 126 -14.13 -12.98 -68.53
C ALA A 126 -12.65 -12.96 -68.96
N GLY A 127 -12.11 -14.12 -69.34
CA GLY A 127 -10.67 -14.28 -69.59
C GLY A 127 -9.89 -14.50 -68.29
N SER A 128 -10.52 -15.10 -67.28
CA SER A 128 -9.85 -15.40 -66.03
C SER A 128 -8.66 -16.32 -66.23
N SER A 129 -7.57 -15.98 -65.56
CA SER A 129 -6.34 -16.74 -65.58
C SER A 129 -6.49 -18.09 -64.88
N ASN A 130 -7.44 -18.22 -63.96
CA ASN A 130 -7.64 -19.43 -63.15
C ASN A 130 -8.97 -20.15 -63.40
N GLY A 131 -9.72 -19.71 -64.41
CA GLY A 131 -10.98 -20.30 -64.81
C GLY A 131 -12.12 -20.04 -63.82
N THR A 132 -13.33 -19.92 -64.36
CA THR A 132 -14.57 -19.85 -63.58
C THR A 132 -15.15 -21.25 -63.38
N ARG A 133 -15.13 -21.80 -62.15
CA ARG A 133 -15.54 -23.20 -61.87
C ARG A 133 -16.81 -23.31 -61.05
N GLY A 134 -17.83 -23.89 -61.69
CA GLY A 134 -19.19 -24.12 -61.22
C GLY A 134 -20.05 -24.49 -62.44
N ALA A 135 -21.36 -24.62 -62.29
CA ALA A 135 -22.24 -24.84 -63.44
C ALA A 135 -22.25 -23.60 -64.38
N ARG A 136 -22.30 -23.79 -65.71
CA ARG A 136 -22.46 -22.67 -66.70
C ARG A 136 -23.76 -21.87 -66.48
N ARG A 137 -24.65 -22.37 -65.61
CA ARG A 137 -25.85 -21.73 -65.08
C ARG A 137 -26.00 -22.08 -63.59
N LEU A 138 -26.02 -21.09 -62.71
CA LEU A 138 -26.18 -21.21 -61.26
C LEU A 138 -27.66 -21.22 -60.84
N ALA A 139 -28.10 -22.24 -60.09
CA ALA A 139 -29.39 -22.28 -59.40
C ALA A 139 -29.29 -21.73 -57.95
N ARG A 140 -30.44 -21.49 -57.28
CA ARG A 140 -30.49 -20.96 -55.90
C ARG A 140 -29.63 -21.80 -54.96
N GLY A 141 -28.67 -21.18 -54.28
CA GLY A 141 -27.75 -21.85 -53.35
C GLY A 141 -26.69 -22.75 -53.99
N GLN A 142 -26.63 -22.86 -55.33
CA GLN A 142 -25.58 -23.61 -56.02
C GLN A 142 -24.30 -22.76 -56.11
N PRO A 143 -23.16 -23.19 -55.57
CA PRO A 143 -21.97 -22.35 -55.46
C PRO A 143 -21.21 -22.18 -56.78
N LEU A 144 -20.76 -20.96 -57.05
CA LEU A 144 -19.83 -20.60 -58.13
C LEU A 144 -18.47 -20.25 -57.54
N ARG A 145 -17.39 -20.88 -57.99
CA ARG A 145 -16.04 -20.55 -57.52
C ARG A 145 -15.29 -19.71 -58.53
N LEU A 146 -14.79 -18.57 -58.05
CA LEU A 146 -14.03 -17.55 -58.74
C LEU A 146 -12.75 -17.34 -57.94
N GLY A 147 -11.62 -17.83 -58.46
CA GLY A 147 -10.39 -17.94 -57.68
C GLY A 147 -10.62 -18.81 -56.43
N ARG A 148 -10.56 -18.19 -55.25
CA ARG A 148 -10.85 -18.82 -53.96
C ARG A 148 -12.18 -18.37 -53.39
N SER A 149 -12.78 -17.36 -53.99
CA SER A 149 -14.06 -16.80 -53.64
C SER A 149 -15.18 -17.67 -54.20
N VAL A 150 -15.93 -18.28 -53.30
CA VAL A 150 -17.13 -19.06 -53.57
C VAL A 150 -18.32 -18.14 -53.39
N VAL A 151 -19.09 -17.98 -54.44
CA VAL A 151 -20.19 -17.03 -54.51
C VAL A 151 -21.46 -17.81 -54.85
N VAL A 152 -22.49 -17.71 -54.02
CA VAL A 152 -23.81 -18.32 -54.29
C VAL A 152 -24.81 -17.23 -54.64
N LEU A 153 -25.77 -17.60 -55.48
CA LEU A 153 -26.88 -16.77 -55.85
C LEU A 153 -28.11 -17.14 -54.99
N ASP A 154 -28.58 -16.23 -54.14
CA ASP A 154 -29.77 -16.39 -53.31
C ASP A 154 -30.95 -15.60 -53.90
N LEU A 155 -32.11 -16.25 -54.15
CA LEU A 155 -33.30 -15.61 -54.72
C LEU A 155 -34.32 -15.22 -53.63
N PRO A 156 -35.03 -14.08 -53.74
CA PRO A 156 -36.07 -13.70 -52.79
C PRO A 156 -37.31 -14.59 -52.89
N SER A 157 -38.02 -14.76 -51.77
CA SER A 157 -39.10 -15.73 -51.57
C SER A 157 -40.33 -15.56 -52.49
N SER A 158 -40.44 -14.48 -53.27
CA SER A 158 -41.52 -14.29 -54.25
C SER A 158 -41.32 -15.02 -55.58
N MET A 159 -40.19 -15.74 -55.76
CA MET A 159 -39.93 -16.68 -56.86
C MET A 159 -39.99 -18.16 -56.43
N ALA A 160 -40.73 -18.48 -55.37
CA ALA A 160 -40.85 -19.86 -54.87
C ALA A 160 -41.67 -20.79 -55.77
N ASP A 161 -42.46 -20.27 -56.71
CA ASP A 161 -43.25 -21.08 -57.64
C ASP A 161 -42.88 -20.77 -59.10
N ALA A 162 -41.87 -21.48 -59.63
CA ALA A 162 -41.82 -21.82 -61.05
C ALA A 162 -40.78 -22.92 -61.30
N PRO A 163 -41.12 -23.97 -62.07
CA PRO A 163 -40.27 -25.14 -62.28
C PRO A 163 -39.13 -24.79 -63.24
N PRO A 164 -37.90 -25.31 -63.06
CA PRO A 164 -36.91 -25.22 -64.11
C PRO A 164 -36.83 -26.55 -64.88
N GLN A 165 -37.49 -26.53 -66.05
CA GLN A 165 -36.89 -26.89 -67.34
C GLN A 165 -35.37 -26.58 -67.37
N GLU A 166 -34.44 -27.33 -67.99
CA GLU A 166 -34.51 -28.18 -69.19
C GLU A 166 -33.11 -28.80 -69.51
N ARG A 167 -33.09 -29.98 -70.18
CA ARG A 167 -32.07 -30.51 -71.14
C ARG A 167 -30.67 -30.94 -70.60
N PRO A 168 -29.83 -31.76 -71.29
CA PRO A 168 -29.97 -32.54 -72.55
C PRO A 168 -29.64 -34.05 -72.40
N ARG A 169 -29.98 -34.88 -73.40
CA ARG A 169 -29.75 -36.34 -73.42
C ARG A 169 -28.30 -36.70 -73.78
N PRO A 170 -27.60 -37.59 -73.05
CA PRO A 170 -26.57 -38.45 -73.61
C PRO A 170 -27.20 -39.72 -74.17
N ALA A 171 -26.64 -40.26 -75.26
CA ALA A 171 -27.14 -41.45 -75.93
C ALA A 171 -26.86 -42.72 -75.10
N TRP A 172 -27.91 -43.31 -74.51
CA TRP A 172 -27.86 -44.58 -73.76
C TRP A 172 -27.91 -45.83 -74.66
N GLY A 173 -27.88 -45.65 -75.99
CA GLY A 173 -28.13 -46.72 -76.96
C GLY A 173 -27.07 -47.82 -77.04
N THR A 174 -25.90 -47.67 -76.43
CA THR A 174 -24.78 -48.61 -76.60
C THR A 174 -24.34 -49.33 -75.32
N LEU A 175 -25.04 -49.18 -74.19
CA LEU A 175 -24.75 -49.94 -72.95
C LEU A 175 -25.82 -50.99 -72.58
N ALA A 176 -26.96 -51.03 -73.29
CA ALA A 176 -28.04 -51.98 -73.00
C ALA A 176 -27.82 -53.40 -73.59
N ALA A 177 -26.82 -53.61 -74.46
CA ALA A 177 -26.63 -54.90 -75.13
C ALA A 177 -25.77 -55.92 -74.33
N GLY A 178 -24.92 -55.47 -73.40
CA GLY A 178 -24.01 -56.36 -72.67
C GLY A 178 -24.63 -57.07 -71.45
N GLY A 179 -25.53 -56.40 -70.73
CA GLY A 179 -26.12 -56.93 -69.49
C GLY A 179 -27.19 -58.00 -69.72
N ALA A 180 -27.92 -57.95 -70.84
CA ALA A 180 -29.00 -58.89 -71.12
C ALA A 180 -28.48 -60.32 -71.40
N ALA A 181 -27.33 -60.48 -72.06
CA ALA A 181 -26.78 -61.80 -72.39
C ALA A 181 -26.27 -62.57 -71.15
N GLY A 182 -25.64 -61.88 -70.19
CA GLY A 182 -25.11 -62.51 -68.98
C GLY A 182 -26.19 -63.02 -68.03
N VAL A 183 -27.32 -62.31 -67.94
CA VAL A 183 -28.47 -62.71 -67.11
C VAL A 183 -29.21 -63.90 -67.73
N ILE A 184 -29.37 -63.92 -69.07
CA ILE A 184 -30.02 -65.05 -69.78
C ILE A 184 -29.22 -66.35 -69.63
N ILE A 185 -27.89 -66.30 -69.72
CA ILE A 185 -27.02 -67.48 -69.54
C ILE A 185 -27.03 -67.97 -68.08
N ALA A 186 -27.09 -67.06 -67.10
CA ALA A 186 -27.13 -67.41 -65.69
C ALA A 186 -28.44 -68.10 -65.28
N VAL A 187 -29.57 -67.66 -65.85
CA VAL A 187 -30.88 -68.29 -65.63
C VAL A 187 -30.94 -69.68 -66.28
N ALA A 188 -30.37 -69.84 -67.49
CA ALA A 188 -30.39 -71.12 -68.20
C ALA A 188 -29.48 -72.21 -67.58
N THR A 189 -28.43 -71.83 -66.84
CA THR A 189 -27.42 -72.76 -66.31
C THR A 189 -27.40 -72.87 -64.78
N GLY A 190 -28.23 -72.09 -64.07
CA GLY A 190 -28.28 -72.06 -62.59
C GLY A 190 -27.04 -71.45 -61.93
N ARG A 191 -26.09 -70.95 -62.72
CA ARG A 191 -24.80 -70.42 -62.27
C ARG A 191 -24.82 -68.89 -62.26
N TRP A 192 -25.36 -68.33 -61.18
CA TRP A 192 -25.56 -66.88 -61.01
C TRP A 192 -24.27 -66.04 -61.06
N TYR A 193 -23.09 -66.64 -60.84
CA TYR A 193 -21.82 -65.94 -60.99
C TYR A 193 -21.49 -65.55 -62.46
N LEU A 194 -22.18 -66.15 -63.46
CA LEU A 194 -22.03 -65.78 -64.87
C LEU A 194 -22.80 -64.49 -65.23
N ALA A 195 -23.87 -64.16 -64.49
CA ALA A 195 -24.50 -62.84 -64.56
C ALA A 195 -23.54 -61.76 -64.05
N LEU A 196 -22.75 -62.09 -63.02
CA LEU A 196 -21.68 -61.23 -62.51
C LEU A 196 -20.56 -61.02 -63.55
N LEU A 197 -20.20 -62.03 -64.36
CA LEU A 197 -19.21 -61.87 -65.45
C LEU A 197 -19.71 -61.02 -66.64
N GLY A 198 -20.99 -61.12 -66.99
CA GLY A 198 -21.61 -60.29 -68.04
C GLY A 198 -21.77 -58.81 -67.65
N ILE A 199 -21.84 -58.53 -66.34
CA ILE A 199 -21.87 -57.17 -65.77
C ILE A 199 -20.44 -56.68 -65.46
N ALA A 200 -19.50 -57.57 -65.18
CA ALA A 200 -18.12 -57.22 -64.84
C ALA A 200 -17.25 -56.83 -66.07
N ALA A 201 -17.55 -57.33 -67.27
CA ALA A 201 -16.76 -57.01 -68.47
C ALA A 201 -16.87 -55.54 -68.95
N PRO A 202 -18.06 -54.87 -68.93
CA PRO A 202 -18.14 -53.42 -69.13
C PRO A 202 -17.54 -52.62 -67.96
N ALA A 203 -17.61 -53.16 -66.73
CA ALA A 203 -17.03 -52.54 -65.55
C ALA A 203 -15.48 -52.56 -65.56
N ALA A 204 -14.86 -53.58 -66.16
CA ALA A 204 -13.40 -53.68 -66.28
C ALA A 204 -12.79 -52.83 -67.43
N MET A 205 -13.58 -52.47 -68.46
CA MET A 205 -13.11 -51.58 -69.55
C MET A 205 -13.31 -50.08 -69.27
N LEU A 206 -14.16 -49.72 -68.31
CA LEU A 206 -14.32 -48.33 -67.86
C LEU A 206 -13.26 -47.91 -66.83
N VAL A 207 -12.61 -48.86 -66.18
CA VAL A 207 -11.59 -48.59 -65.16
C VAL A 207 -10.32 -47.96 -65.75
N PRO A 208 -9.74 -48.38 -66.89
CA PRO A 208 -8.53 -47.74 -67.43
C PRO A 208 -8.79 -46.42 -68.19
N ALA A 209 -9.99 -46.21 -68.74
CA ALA A 209 -10.34 -45.01 -69.52
C ALA A 209 -10.85 -43.85 -68.62
N LEU A 210 -11.43 -44.15 -67.46
CA LEU A 210 -11.76 -43.16 -66.43
C LEU A 210 -10.52 -42.81 -65.58
N VAL A 211 -9.59 -43.77 -65.41
CA VAL A 211 -8.34 -43.59 -64.65
C VAL A 211 -7.22 -42.90 -65.45
N ARG A 212 -7.24 -42.90 -66.80
CA ARG A 212 -6.27 -42.14 -67.62
C ARG A 212 -6.70 -40.71 -67.99
N ARG A 213 -7.94 -40.32 -67.69
CA ARG A 213 -8.41 -38.94 -67.91
C ARG A 213 -8.67 -38.14 -66.63
N LEU A 214 -8.56 -38.75 -65.45
CA LEU A 214 -8.85 -38.07 -64.19
C LEU A 214 -7.87 -38.47 -63.06
N ARG A 215 -6.68 -37.81 -63.08
CA ARG A 215 -5.77 -37.46 -61.93
C ARG A 215 -4.80 -38.56 -61.40
N PRO A 216 -3.81 -38.28 -60.48
CA PRO A 216 -3.46 -37.07 -59.67
C PRO A 216 -1.94 -36.71 -59.58
N THR A 217 -1.52 -35.49 -59.22
CA THR A 217 -1.23 -34.97 -57.85
C THR A 217 -1.51 -33.45 -57.82
N HIS A 218 -2.24 -32.86 -56.87
CA HIS A 218 -1.93 -32.80 -55.45
C HIS A 218 -3.17 -32.97 -54.58
N ALA A 219 -2.89 -33.56 -53.42
CA ALA A 219 -3.74 -33.83 -52.28
C ALA A 219 -4.83 -32.79 -52.00
N SER A 220 -6.05 -33.28 -51.90
CA SER A 220 -6.96 -32.84 -50.86
C SER A 220 -6.36 -33.22 -49.50
N SER A 221 -5.91 -32.25 -48.71
CA SER A 221 -6.10 -32.34 -47.27
C SER A 221 -7.43 -31.66 -46.96
N GLY A 222 -8.23 -32.27 -46.09
CA GLY A 222 -9.27 -31.54 -45.40
C GLY A 222 -8.59 -30.34 -44.76
N ALA A 223 -8.89 -29.14 -45.24
CA ALA A 223 -8.32 -27.95 -44.66
C ALA A 223 -8.99 -27.78 -43.30
N GLU A 224 -8.33 -28.28 -42.25
CA GLU A 224 -8.47 -27.67 -40.95
C GLU A 224 -8.44 -26.15 -41.12
N PRO A 225 -9.32 -25.40 -40.42
CA PRO A 225 -9.23 -23.96 -40.40
C PRO A 225 -7.78 -23.58 -40.14
N TRP A 226 -7.21 -22.68 -40.95
CA TRP A 226 -5.82 -22.28 -40.75
C TRP A 226 -5.67 -21.74 -39.32
N ARG A 227 -4.90 -22.47 -38.51
CA ARG A 227 -4.55 -22.04 -37.16
C ARG A 227 -3.17 -21.38 -37.23
N PRO A 228 -3.02 -20.18 -36.65
CA PRO A 228 -1.71 -19.55 -36.57
C PRO A 228 -0.78 -20.38 -35.65
N PRO A 229 0.54 -20.47 -35.94
CA PRO A 229 1.51 -21.19 -35.10
C PRO A 229 1.50 -20.67 -33.65
N GLU A 230 1.82 -21.50 -32.67
CA GLU A 230 1.93 -21.05 -31.27
C GLU A 230 3.33 -20.50 -30.94
N GLY A 231 3.40 -19.48 -30.08
CA GLY A 231 4.66 -18.89 -29.63
C GLY A 231 5.27 -17.84 -30.58
N PRO A 232 6.53 -17.43 -30.34
CA PRO A 232 7.16 -16.34 -31.07
C PRO A 232 7.49 -16.67 -32.53
N VAL A 233 7.11 -15.78 -33.45
CA VAL A 233 7.19 -15.99 -34.91
C VAL A 233 8.07 -14.94 -35.60
N ALA A 234 9.01 -15.39 -36.43
CA ALA A 234 9.75 -14.51 -37.35
C ALA A 234 9.02 -14.45 -38.70
N VAL A 235 8.59 -13.27 -39.15
CA VAL A 235 7.90 -13.08 -40.44
C VAL A 235 8.89 -12.49 -41.45
N VAL A 236 9.28 -13.28 -42.45
CA VAL A 236 10.27 -12.90 -43.47
C VAL A 236 9.58 -12.51 -44.76
N GLY A 237 9.77 -11.28 -45.26
CA GLY A 237 9.19 -10.90 -46.55
C GLY A 237 8.92 -9.42 -46.72
N ASP A 238 8.31 -9.05 -47.85
CA ASP A 238 7.95 -7.65 -48.14
C ASP A 238 6.91 -7.14 -47.13
N ASP A 239 7.10 -5.91 -46.66
CA ASP A 239 6.31 -5.30 -45.58
C ASP A 239 4.78 -5.40 -45.81
N ARG A 240 4.32 -5.20 -47.05
CA ARG A 240 2.90 -5.34 -47.42
C ARG A 240 2.32 -6.73 -47.09
N TRP A 241 3.04 -7.80 -47.42
CA TRP A 241 2.58 -9.17 -47.21
C TRP A 241 2.80 -9.63 -45.76
N ALA A 242 3.86 -9.14 -45.13
CA ALA A 242 4.09 -9.31 -43.70
C ALA A 242 2.96 -8.70 -42.88
N ARG A 243 2.56 -7.46 -43.16
CA ARG A 243 1.38 -6.81 -42.54
C ARG A 243 0.09 -7.58 -42.80
N GLY A 244 -0.13 -8.05 -44.03
CA GLY A 244 -1.30 -8.85 -44.40
C GLY A 244 -1.42 -10.15 -43.59
N TYR A 245 -0.30 -10.83 -43.35
CA TYR A 245 -0.23 -12.04 -42.53
C TYR A 245 -0.45 -11.72 -41.05
N VAL A 246 0.23 -10.71 -40.52
CA VAL A 246 0.11 -10.29 -39.12
C VAL A 246 -1.32 -9.86 -38.78
N ARG A 247 -1.99 -9.10 -39.66
CA ARG A 247 -3.42 -8.72 -39.51
C ARG A 247 -4.31 -9.95 -39.34
N ALA A 248 -4.11 -10.96 -40.19
CA ALA A 248 -4.91 -12.16 -40.16
C ALA A 248 -4.62 -13.04 -38.95
N VAL A 249 -3.35 -13.17 -38.53
CA VAL A 249 -2.98 -13.83 -37.26
C VAL A 249 -3.63 -13.12 -36.08
N ALA A 250 -3.58 -11.80 -36.05
CA ALA A 250 -4.11 -11.00 -34.95
C ALA A 250 -5.64 -11.11 -34.85
N VAL A 251 -6.35 -11.09 -35.98
CA VAL A 251 -7.81 -11.31 -36.02
C VAL A 251 -8.19 -12.73 -35.60
N GLU A 252 -7.45 -13.75 -36.07
CA GLU A 252 -7.74 -15.16 -35.75
C GLU A 252 -7.46 -15.50 -34.28
N ARG A 253 -6.35 -15.01 -33.72
CA ARG A 253 -6.04 -15.15 -32.28
C ARG A 253 -6.91 -14.25 -31.40
N GLY A 254 -7.57 -13.26 -31.99
CA GLY A 254 -8.31 -12.24 -31.28
C GLY A 254 -7.44 -11.36 -30.37
N ARG A 255 -6.11 -11.29 -30.60
CA ARG A 255 -5.09 -10.56 -29.82
C ARG A 255 -4.14 -9.79 -30.73
N ALA A 256 -3.69 -8.63 -30.27
CA ALA A 256 -2.65 -7.86 -30.97
C ALA A 256 -1.29 -8.58 -30.89
N PRO A 257 -0.41 -8.42 -31.89
CA PRO A 257 0.96 -8.95 -31.85
C PRO A 257 1.84 -8.13 -30.89
N ALA A 258 2.79 -8.78 -30.21
CA ALA A 258 3.76 -8.09 -29.36
C ALA A 258 4.92 -7.50 -30.19
N GLY A 259 5.04 -6.15 -30.18
CA GLY A 259 6.12 -5.38 -30.80
C GLY A 259 5.60 -4.10 -31.49
N GLU A 260 6.31 -2.96 -31.36
CA GLU A 260 5.86 -1.65 -31.87
C GLU A 260 5.75 -1.57 -33.40
N ALA A 261 6.51 -2.42 -34.14
CA ALA A 261 6.59 -2.38 -35.60
C ALA A 261 5.25 -2.68 -36.34
N TRP A 262 4.29 -3.28 -35.64
CA TRP A 262 3.03 -3.76 -36.22
C TRP A 262 1.79 -3.05 -35.69
N ALA A 263 1.95 -2.00 -34.89
CA ALA A 263 0.83 -1.27 -34.30
C ALA A 263 -0.02 -0.60 -35.40
N GLU A 264 -1.21 -1.14 -35.64
CA GLU A 264 -2.19 -0.54 -36.54
C GLU A 264 -3.43 -0.07 -35.77
N PRO A 265 -4.05 1.07 -36.15
CA PRO A 265 -5.13 1.66 -35.37
C PRO A 265 -6.29 0.71 -35.07
N TRP A 266 -6.63 -0.20 -35.99
CA TRP A 266 -7.75 -1.13 -35.81
C TRP A 266 -7.49 -2.24 -34.78
N MET A 267 -6.23 -2.51 -34.42
CA MET A 267 -5.86 -3.55 -33.46
C MET A 267 -6.35 -3.26 -32.03
N ARG A 268 -6.77 -2.02 -31.75
CA ARG A 268 -7.40 -1.58 -30.48
C ARG A 268 -8.68 -2.34 -30.11
N TRP A 269 -9.26 -3.07 -31.06
CA TRP A 269 -10.44 -3.94 -30.88
C TRP A 269 -10.07 -5.40 -30.55
N LEU A 270 -8.79 -5.75 -30.53
CA LEU A 270 -8.28 -7.06 -30.16
C LEU A 270 -7.78 -7.06 -28.70
N GLY A 271 -7.59 -8.25 -28.11
CA GLY A 271 -7.00 -8.40 -26.78
C GLY A 271 -5.52 -8.04 -26.75
N GLU A 272 -4.99 -7.77 -25.55
CA GLU A 272 -3.56 -7.50 -25.34
C GLU A 272 -2.69 -8.70 -25.76
N PRO A 273 -1.46 -8.46 -26.26
CA PRO A 273 -0.53 -9.53 -26.57
C PRO A 273 -0.13 -10.31 -25.31
N SER A 274 0.00 -11.63 -25.44
CA SER A 274 0.65 -12.48 -24.44
C SER A 274 2.11 -12.77 -24.82
N ALA A 275 2.86 -13.43 -23.92
CA ALA A 275 4.24 -13.84 -24.21
C ALA A 275 4.37 -14.70 -25.49
N GLY A 276 3.30 -15.42 -25.88
CA GLY A 276 3.24 -16.22 -27.10
C GLY A 276 2.85 -15.44 -28.38
N ASP A 277 2.58 -14.14 -28.29
CA ASP A 277 2.12 -13.31 -29.41
C ASP A 277 3.23 -12.44 -30.03
N ARG A 278 4.51 -12.69 -29.68
CA ARG A 278 5.66 -11.95 -30.23
C ARG A 278 5.86 -12.29 -31.71
N MET A 279 5.86 -11.26 -32.56
CA MET A 279 6.12 -11.40 -33.99
C MET A 279 7.14 -10.37 -34.44
N VAL A 280 8.18 -10.81 -35.16
CA VAL A 280 9.26 -9.92 -35.61
C VAL A 280 9.33 -9.90 -37.12
N HIS A 281 9.46 -8.70 -37.71
CA HIS A 281 9.76 -8.57 -39.13
C HIS A 281 11.23 -8.90 -39.38
N VAL A 282 11.50 -9.76 -40.34
CA VAL A 282 12.86 -10.05 -40.80
C VAL A 282 12.97 -9.69 -42.28
N PRO A 283 13.85 -8.74 -42.66
CA PRO A 283 14.08 -8.40 -44.07
C PRO A 283 14.52 -9.63 -44.88
N ARG A 284 14.22 -9.65 -46.18
CA ARG A 284 14.66 -10.75 -47.06
C ARG A 284 16.18 -10.88 -47.03
N GLY A 285 16.67 -12.09 -46.76
CA GLY A 285 18.10 -12.40 -46.66
C GLY A 285 18.72 -12.26 -45.27
N ALA A 286 17.99 -11.71 -44.29
CA ALA A 286 18.44 -11.66 -42.90
C ALA A 286 18.10 -12.95 -42.13
N THR A 287 18.94 -13.30 -41.16
CA THR A 287 18.76 -14.49 -40.33
C THR A 287 17.70 -14.26 -39.26
N ALA A 288 16.75 -15.20 -39.11
CA ALA A 288 15.73 -15.12 -38.08
C ALA A 288 16.35 -15.24 -36.66
N PRO A 289 15.84 -14.50 -35.65
CA PRO A 289 16.33 -14.62 -34.28
C PRO A 289 16.17 -16.03 -33.71
N THR A 290 17.17 -16.52 -32.98
CA THR A 290 17.22 -17.90 -32.44
C THR A 290 16.15 -18.23 -31.41
N TRP A 291 15.49 -17.22 -30.85
CA TRP A 291 14.37 -17.38 -29.92
C TRP A 291 13.00 -17.51 -30.61
N CYS A 292 12.92 -17.32 -31.93
CA CYS A 292 11.73 -17.63 -32.71
C CYS A 292 11.73 -19.10 -33.10
N ARG A 293 10.75 -19.87 -32.59
CA ARG A 293 10.62 -21.30 -32.94
C ARG A 293 10.05 -21.51 -34.34
N THR A 294 9.28 -20.53 -34.83
CA THR A 294 8.63 -20.60 -36.13
C THR A 294 9.05 -19.43 -37.00
N THR A 295 9.44 -19.71 -38.25
CA THR A 295 9.77 -18.70 -39.25
C THR A 295 8.81 -18.79 -40.43
N VAL A 296 8.15 -17.70 -40.78
CA VAL A 296 7.15 -17.63 -41.85
C VAL A 296 7.64 -16.69 -42.95
N ALA A 297 8.04 -17.24 -44.10
CA ALA A 297 8.37 -16.45 -45.27
C ALA A 297 7.08 -16.11 -46.05
N VAL A 298 6.79 -14.83 -46.28
CA VAL A 298 5.56 -14.34 -46.94
C VAL A 298 5.85 -13.64 -48.26
N GLY A 299 5.01 -13.89 -49.27
CA GLY A 299 5.13 -13.28 -50.58
C GLY A 299 3.83 -13.34 -51.40
N PRO A 300 3.83 -12.75 -52.61
CA PRO A 300 2.65 -12.64 -53.45
C PRO A 300 2.08 -13.97 -53.94
N HIS A 301 2.91 -15.02 -53.94
CA HIS A 301 2.54 -16.35 -54.44
C HIS A 301 2.27 -17.39 -53.35
N GLY A 302 2.49 -17.05 -52.07
CA GLY A 302 2.36 -18.02 -50.97
C GLY A 302 3.09 -17.59 -49.71
N ARG A 303 2.93 -18.40 -48.66
CA ARG A 303 3.79 -18.35 -47.48
C ARG A 303 4.42 -19.71 -47.22
N VAL A 304 5.60 -19.71 -46.63
CA VAL A 304 6.33 -20.90 -46.23
C VAL A 304 6.56 -20.82 -44.74
N GLU A 305 5.96 -21.73 -44.00
CA GLU A 305 6.09 -21.82 -42.55
C GLU A 305 7.09 -22.93 -42.20
N ARG A 306 8.18 -22.54 -41.52
CA ARG A 306 9.23 -23.43 -41.03
C ARG A 306 9.10 -23.54 -39.53
N THR A 307 8.81 -24.75 -39.06
CA THR A 307 8.77 -25.15 -37.66
C THR A 307 9.88 -26.17 -37.39
N PRO A 308 10.18 -26.51 -36.12
CA PRO A 308 11.13 -27.57 -35.81
C PRO A 308 10.74 -28.94 -36.40
N ASP A 309 9.44 -29.15 -36.63
CA ASP A 309 8.87 -30.42 -37.10
C ASP A 309 8.78 -30.52 -38.64
N GLY A 310 9.10 -29.45 -39.37
CA GLY A 310 9.11 -29.44 -40.83
C GLY A 310 8.74 -28.10 -41.48
N GLU A 311 8.78 -28.08 -42.82
CA GLU A 311 8.46 -26.93 -43.67
C GLU A 311 7.13 -27.16 -44.40
N SER A 312 6.23 -26.18 -44.33
CA SER A 312 4.89 -26.24 -44.94
C SER A 312 4.63 -25.04 -45.85
N ALA A 313 4.29 -25.30 -47.11
CA ALA A 313 3.88 -24.28 -48.07
C ALA A 313 2.37 -24.05 -48.01
N LEU A 314 1.95 -22.82 -47.75
CA LEU A 314 0.57 -22.42 -47.51
C LEU A 314 0.15 -21.28 -48.47
N PRO A 315 -1.15 -21.14 -48.79
CA PRO A 315 -1.62 -20.08 -49.68
C PRO A 315 -1.32 -18.67 -49.12
N PRO A 316 -1.22 -17.63 -49.97
CA PRO A 316 -1.03 -16.26 -49.50
C PRO A 316 -2.22 -15.81 -48.65
N LEU A 317 -1.93 -15.15 -47.53
CA LEU A 317 -2.89 -14.56 -46.59
C LEU A 317 -2.71 -13.05 -46.65
N ALA A 318 -3.69 -12.34 -47.20
CA ALA A 318 -3.68 -10.89 -47.28
C ALA A 318 -4.98 -10.34 -46.72
N MET A 319 -4.87 -9.61 -45.62
CA MET A 319 -5.96 -8.85 -45.03
C MET A 319 -5.65 -7.36 -45.18
N THR A 320 -6.60 -6.59 -45.71
CA THR A 320 -6.49 -5.12 -45.72
C THR A 320 -6.75 -4.57 -44.33
N ALA A 321 -6.26 -3.37 -44.03
CA ALA A 321 -6.54 -2.71 -42.74
C ALA A 321 -8.05 -2.49 -42.53
N VAL A 322 -8.81 -2.20 -43.60
CA VAL A 322 -10.25 -1.98 -43.55
C VAL A 322 -11.01 -3.27 -43.21
N THR A 323 -10.63 -4.39 -43.83
CA THR A 323 -11.24 -5.70 -43.55
C THR A 323 -10.85 -6.21 -42.16
N ALA A 324 -9.61 -5.96 -41.74
CA ALA A 324 -9.12 -6.30 -40.41
C ALA A 324 -9.90 -5.54 -39.33
N ASP A 325 -10.13 -4.24 -39.54
CA ASP A 325 -10.94 -3.41 -38.64
C ASP A 325 -12.37 -3.92 -38.52
N ALA A 326 -13.04 -4.19 -39.65
CA ALA A 326 -14.40 -4.71 -39.65
C ALA A 326 -14.49 -6.07 -38.91
N ARG A 327 -13.54 -6.98 -39.13
CA ARG A 327 -13.52 -8.29 -38.46
C ARG A 327 -13.17 -8.19 -36.98
N ALA A 328 -12.22 -7.33 -36.61
CA ALA A 328 -11.86 -7.11 -35.21
C ALA A 328 -13.04 -6.54 -34.42
N ARG A 329 -13.78 -5.59 -35.00
CA ARG A 329 -15.03 -5.06 -34.43
C ARG A 329 -16.10 -6.12 -34.30
N ALA A 330 -16.34 -6.92 -35.33
CA ALA A 330 -17.31 -8.01 -35.29
C ALA A 330 -16.95 -9.06 -34.24
N ALA A 331 -15.67 -9.42 -34.13
CA ALA A 331 -15.18 -10.32 -33.08
C ALA A 331 -15.28 -9.70 -31.68
N ALA A 332 -15.12 -8.37 -31.54
CA ALA A 332 -15.35 -7.66 -30.29
C ALA A 332 -16.84 -7.60 -29.92
N ALA A 333 -17.72 -7.42 -30.92
CA ALA A 333 -19.18 -7.43 -30.77
C ALA A 333 -19.71 -8.81 -30.38
N ALA A 334 -19.20 -9.88 -31.00
CA ALA A 334 -19.57 -11.26 -30.70
C ALA A 334 -19.08 -11.74 -29.33
N ARG A 335 -18.10 -11.05 -28.73
CA ARG A 335 -17.60 -11.29 -27.36
C ARG A 335 -18.48 -10.64 -26.26
N GLY A 336 -19.65 -10.10 -26.61
CA GLY A 336 -20.54 -9.40 -25.70
C GLY A 336 -20.97 -10.22 -24.46
N ASP A 337 -20.75 -9.60 -23.30
CA ASP A 337 -21.28 -9.88 -21.94
C ASP A 337 -20.56 -10.86 -20.98
N THR A 338 -19.25 -11.09 -21.13
CA THR A 338 -18.44 -11.75 -20.05
C THR A 338 -17.16 -11.02 -19.66
N THR A 339 -16.81 -9.91 -20.34
CA THR A 339 -15.58 -9.18 -20.04
C THR A 339 -15.82 -8.17 -18.92
N LEU A 340 -15.25 -8.45 -17.74
CA LEU A 340 -15.16 -7.50 -16.65
C LEU A 340 -14.66 -6.12 -17.12
N PRO A 341 -15.18 -5.01 -16.57
CA PRO A 341 -14.75 -3.68 -16.95
C PRO A 341 -13.26 -3.46 -16.64
N ALA A 342 -12.58 -2.64 -17.44
CA ALA A 342 -11.18 -2.26 -17.22
C ALA A 342 -11.03 -1.18 -16.13
N ALA A 343 -12.06 -0.37 -15.91
CA ALA A 343 -12.15 0.58 -14.82
C ALA A 343 -13.59 0.61 -14.30
N LEU A 344 -13.74 0.78 -12.99
CA LEU A 344 -15.03 0.77 -12.32
C LEU A 344 -14.99 1.80 -11.20
N ARG A 345 -15.98 2.69 -11.09
CA ARG A 345 -16.13 3.56 -9.90
C ARG A 345 -17.10 2.93 -8.93
N TRP A 346 -16.92 3.20 -7.65
CA TRP A 346 -17.81 2.67 -6.62
C TRP A 346 -19.26 3.12 -6.85
N ALA A 347 -19.47 4.36 -7.30
CA ALA A 347 -20.80 4.89 -7.62
C ALA A 347 -21.50 4.25 -8.84
N ASP A 348 -20.79 3.45 -9.65
CA ASP A 348 -21.40 2.67 -10.72
C ASP A 348 -21.96 1.32 -10.24
N LEU A 349 -21.61 0.91 -9.02
CA LEU A 349 -22.14 -0.29 -8.41
C LEU A 349 -23.60 -0.07 -8.00
N PRO A 350 -24.44 -1.11 -8.07
CA PRO A 350 -25.81 -1.01 -7.58
C PRO A 350 -25.80 -0.57 -6.11
N SER A 351 -26.76 0.29 -5.75
CA SER A 351 -26.87 0.80 -4.38
C SER A 351 -26.99 -0.38 -3.41
N PRO A 352 -26.20 -0.40 -2.31
CA PRO A 352 -26.28 -1.48 -1.35
C PRO A 352 -27.66 -1.45 -0.68
N THR A 353 -28.54 -2.37 -1.06
CA THR A 353 -29.77 -2.67 -0.33
C THR A 353 -29.39 -3.40 0.95
N GLN A 354 -29.26 -2.65 2.04
CA GLN A 354 -29.18 -3.23 3.38
C GLN A 354 -30.52 -3.04 4.08
N GLU A 355 -31.43 -4.00 3.91
CA GLU A 355 -32.58 -4.15 4.81
C GLU A 355 -32.15 -4.97 6.02
N ARG A 356 -31.95 -4.30 7.16
CA ARG A 356 -31.70 -4.99 8.43
C ARG A 356 -33.02 -5.46 9.02
N ALA A 357 -33.23 -6.77 9.09
CA ALA A 357 -34.30 -7.34 9.92
C ALA A 357 -34.09 -6.93 11.39
N ARG A 358 -35.13 -6.42 12.05
CA ARG A 358 -35.08 -6.04 13.47
C ARG A 358 -34.67 -7.25 14.32
N GLY A 359 -33.64 -7.10 15.15
CA GLY A 359 -33.14 -8.17 16.05
C GLY A 359 -32.03 -9.07 15.48
N ALA A 360 -31.66 -8.93 14.20
CA ALA A 360 -30.52 -9.66 13.65
C ALA A 360 -29.16 -9.08 14.14
N PRO A 361 -28.14 -9.92 14.37
CA PRO A 361 -26.78 -9.47 14.66
C PRO A 361 -26.24 -8.62 13.50
N ARG A 362 -25.30 -7.72 13.80
CA ARG A 362 -24.69 -6.87 12.79
C ARG A 362 -23.88 -7.75 11.83
N ARG A 363 -23.93 -7.45 10.54
CA ARG A 363 -23.07 -8.04 9.52
C ARG A 363 -22.29 -6.94 8.83
N LEU A 364 -20.96 -7.02 8.88
CA LEU A 364 -20.10 -6.05 8.20
C LEU A 364 -19.96 -6.41 6.72
N THR A 365 -20.99 -6.08 5.96
CA THR A 365 -20.98 -6.27 4.50
C THR A 365 -20.49 -5.03 3.77
N VAL A 366 -19.78 -5.25 2.67
CA VAL A 366 -19.21 -4.18 1.83
C VAL A 366 -19.28 -4.56 0.36
N THR A 367 -19.66 -3.59 -0.47
CA THR A 367 -19.66 -3.71 -1.93
C THR A 367 -18.35 -3.12 -2.45
N LEU A 368 -17.54 -3.94 -3.13
CA LEU A 368 -16.18 -3.59 -3.54
C LEU A 368 -15.97 -3.50 -5.05
N GLY A 369 -16.81 -4.17 -5.85
CA GLY A 369 -16.57 -4.28 -7.27
C GLY A 369 -17.61 -5.14 -7.99
N CYS A 370 -17.21 -5.75 -9.10
CA CYS A 370 -18.02 -6.73 -9.81
C CYS A 370 -17.20 -7.95 -10.27
N THR A 371 -17.88 -9.07 -10.39
CA THR A 371 -17.44 -10.29 -11.07
C THR A 371 -18.06 -10.31 -12.48
N ALA A 372 -17.76 -11.33 -13.28
CA ALA A 372 -18.36 -11.45 -14.61
C ALA A 372 -19.89 -11.56 -14.58
N THR A 373 -20.47 -11.99 -13.44
CA THR A 373 -21.89 -12.33 -13.33
C THR A 373 -22.64 -11.53 -12.26
N ALA A 374 -21.95 -10.88 -11.31
CA ALA A 374 -22.60 -10.23 -10.18
C ALA A 374 -21.77 -9.07 -9.59
N THR A 375 -22.38 -8.32 -8.67
CA THR A 375 -21.66 -7.39 -7.80
C THR A 375 -20.82 -8.16 -6.78
N LEU A 376 -19.56 -7.78 -6.62
CA LEU A 376 -18.68 -8.32 -5.59
C LEU A 376 -19.03 -7.68 -4.25
N GLN A 377 -19.70 -8.47 -3.40
CA GLN A 377 -19.94 -8.15 -2.00
C GLN A 377 -19.12 -9.09 -1.11
N LEU A 378 -18.49 -8.53 -0.08
CA LEU A 378 -17.83 -9.28 0.98
C LEU A 378 -18.59 -9.08 2.29
N ASP A 379 -18.82 -10.16 3.02
CA ASP A 379 -19.33 -10.17 4.38
C ASP A 379 -18.20 -10.59 5.33
N LEU A 380 -17.62 -9.64 6.07
CA LEU A 380 -16.51 -9.92 6.98
C LEU A 380 -16.90 -10.84 8.15
N ASP A 381 -18.19 -11.11 8.36
CA ASP A 381 -18.66 -12.11 9.32
C ASP A 381 -18.70 -13.52 8.75
N ALA A 382 -19.20 -13.65 7.51
CA ALA A 382 -19.51 -14.94 6.89
C ALA A 382 -18.37 -15.45 6.00
N ASP A 383 -17.73 -14.55 5.24
CA ASP A 383 -16.53 -14.83 4.46
C ASP A 383 -15.27 -14.90 5.35
N GLY A 384 -15.49 -14.65 6.64
CA GLY A 384 -14.61 -14.81 7.79
C GLY A 384 -13.83 -13.56 8.18
N PRO A 385 -13.41 -13.48 9.46
CA PRO A 385 -13.15 -12.23 10.16
C PRO A 385 -11.91 -11.49 9.67
N HIS A 386 -10.99 -12.18 8.99
CA HIS A 386 -9.72 -11.62 8.59
C HIS A 386 -9.48 -11.80 7.09
N LEU A 387 -9.00 -10.72 6.49
CA LEU A 387 -8.82 -10.54 5.05
C LEU A 387 -7.34 -10.30 4.75
N LEU A 388 -6.80 -10.98 3.72
CA LEU A 388 -5.49 -10.68 3.16
C LEU A 388 -5.65 -9.97 1.81
N ILE A 389 -4.93 -8.86 1.60
CA ILE A 389 -4.86 -8.16 0.32
C ILE A 389 -3.41 -8.13 -0.15
N ALA A 390 -3.13 -8.83 -1.23
CA ALA A 390 -1.78 -8.95 -1.75
C ALA A 390 -1.70 -8.41 -3.18
N GLY A 391 -0.62 -7.69 -3.50
CA GLY A 391 -0.41 -7.18 -4.85
C GLY A 391 0.82 -6.30 -4.98
N THR A 392 1.55 -6.46 -6.07
CA THR A 392 2.75 -5.66 -6.37
C THR A 392 2.42 -4.17 -6.61
N THR A 393 3.44 -3.32 -6.61
CA THR A 393 3.27 -1.88 -6.89
C THR A 393 2.54 -1.64 -8.22
N GLY A 394 1.57 -0.72 -8.21
CA GLY A 394 0.75 -0.40 -9.39
C GLY A 394 -0.38 -1.39 -9.69
N SER A 395 -0.53 -2.47 -8.91
CA SER A 395 -1.64 -3.43 -9.08
C SER A 395 -3.00 -2.91 -8.60
N GLY A 396 -3.02 -1.83 -7.80
CA GLY A 396 -4.23 -1.24 -7.23
C GLY A 396 -4.44 -1.48 -5.73
N LYS A 397 -3.49 -2.12 -5.01
CA LYS A 397 -3.62 -2.47 -3.57
C LYS A 397 -4.11 -1.31 -2.70
N SER A 398 -3.46 -0.15 -2.82
CA SER A 398 -3.81 1.05 -2.05
C SER A 398 -5.23 1.54 -2.35
N VAL A 399 -5.66 1.49 -3.61
CA VAL A 399 -7.02 1.86 -4.05
C VAL A 399 -8.04 0.85 -3.52
N THR A 400 -7.71 -0.45 -3.51
CA THR A 400 -8.54 -1.50 -2.92
C THR A 400 -8.74 -1.29 -1.42
N LEU A 401 -7.67 -0.98 -0.67
CA LEU A 401 -7.74 -0.67 0.76
C LEU A 401 -8.61 0.56 1.03
N GLU A 402 -8.39 1.65 0.28
CA GLU A 402 -9.19 2.87 0.38
C GLU A 402 -10.67 2.59 0.13
N THR A 403 -10.98 1.86 -0.94
CA THR A 403 -12.35 1.51 -1.33
C THR A 403 -13.01 0.65 -0.25
N LEU A 404 -12.32 -0.35 0.27
CA LEU A 404 -12.81 -1.19 1.36
C LEU A 404 -13.18 -0.37 2.60
N VAL A 405 -12.26 0.47 3.07
CA VAL A 405 -12.44 1.28 4.28
C VAL A 405 -13.55 2.32 4.08
N ALA A 406 -13.52 3.05 2.96
CA ALA A 406 -14.49 4.10 2.68
C ALA A 406 -15.90 3.53 2.44
N ALA A 407 -16.03 2.40 1.74
CA ALA A 407 -17.32 1.76 1.50
C ALA A 407 -17.91 1.19 2.79
N LEU A 408 -17.09 0.56 3.66
CA LEU A 408 -17.53 0.13 5.00
C LEU A 408 -17.98 1.31 5.86
N ALA A 409 -17.20 2.40 5.88
CA ALA A 409 -17.54 3.60 6.65
C ALA A 409 -18.82 4.29 6.14
N LEU A 410 -19.10 4.20 4.83
CA LEU A 410 -20.33 4.72 4.24
C LEU A 410 -21.55 3.83 4.57
N ALA A 411 -21.39 2.51 4.50
CA ALA A 411 -22.47 1.53 4.67
C ALA A 411 -22.94 1.40 6.13
N HIS A 412 -22.02 1.41 7.08
CA HIS A 412 -22.32 1.19 8.51
C HIS A 412 -22.40 2.53 9.26
N PRO A 413 -23.17 2.70 10.36
CA PRO A 413 -23.28 3.92 11.21
C PRO A 413 -22.36 3.89 12.46
N PRO A 414 -21.77 4.98 12.99
CA PRO A 414 -20.59 4.92 13.91
C PRO A 414 -20.72 4.03 15.15
N ALA A 415 -21.95 3.78 15.59
CA ALA A 415 -22.27 2.82 16.64
C ALA A 415 -21.97 1.33 16.30
N ASP A 416 -21.77 1.01 15.02
CA ASP A 416 -21.65 -0.37 14.52
C ASP A 416 -20.22 -0.74 14.10
N LEU A 417 -19.37 0.25 13.76
CA LEU A 417 -18.01 0.02 13.24
C LEU A 417 -17.04 1.13 13.66
N GLU A 418 -15.93 0.76 14.28
CA GLU A 418 -14.73 1.56 14.54
C GLU A 418 -13.57 1.06 13.66
N ILE A 419 -12.66 1.96 13.28
CA ILE A 419 -11.59 1.66 12.31
C ILE A 419 -10.24 2.08 12.88
N ALA A 420 -9.27 1.17 12.89
CA ALA A 420 -7.89 1.45 13.23
C ALA A 420 -7.02 1.26 11.98
N LEU A 421 -6.20 2.25 11.66
CA LEU A 421 -5.35 2.27 10.46
C LEU A 421 -3.88 2.26 10.88
N VAL A 422 -3.13 1.32 10.31
CA VAL A 422 -1.72 1.07 10.58
C VAL A 422 -1.00 1.04 9.23
N ASP A 423 -0.29 2.11 8.88
CA ASP A 423 0.34 2.30 7.58
C ASP A 423 1.88 2.41 7.70
N PHE A 424 2.62 1.55 7.03
CA PHE A 424 4.08 1.52 7.18
C PHE A 424 4.81 2.56 6.32
N LYS A 425 4.28 2.83 5.12
CA LYS A 425 4.81 3.89 4.26
C LYS A 425 3.93 5.11 4.52
N ALA A 426 4.42 6.34 4.35
CA ALA A 426 3.53 7.50 4.24
C ALA A 426 2.76 7.44 2.91
N GLY A 427 2.05 6.33 2.67
CA GLY A 427 1.41 5.95 1.43
C GLY A 427 0.15 6.78 1.25
N ALA A 428 -0.05 7.30 0.05
CA ALA A 428 -1.25 8.05 -0.28
C ALA A 428 -2.56 7.24 -0.14
N GLY A 429 -2.48 5.91 -0.02
CA GLY A 429 -3.59 4.97 -0.13
C GLY A 429 -4.68 5.10 0.93
N LEU A 430 -4.33 5.33 2.19
CA LEU A 430 -5.31 5.47 3.28
C LEU A 430 -5.52 6.92 3.71
N ARG A 431 -4.85 7.88 3.05
CA ARG A 431 -4.82 9.28 3.48
C ARG A 431 -6.21 9.93 3.49
N SER A 432 -7.07 9.61 2.52
CA SER A 432 -8.44 10.10 2.46
C SER A 432 -9.32 9.56 3.60
N CYS A 433 -8.99 8.37 4.12
CA CYS A 433 -9.72 7.70 5.19
C CYS A 433 -9.37 8.24 6.59
N LEU A 434 -8.24 8.94 6.76
CA LEU A 434 -7.78 9.43 8.08
C LEU A 434 -8.76 10.39 8.76
N THR A 435 -9.61 11.07 7.98
CA THR A 435 -10.58 12.05 8.48
C THR A 435 -11.97 11.47 8.75
N LEU A 436 -12.16 10.16 8.55
CA LEU A 436 -13.43 9.50 8.83
C LEU A 436 -13.73 9.55 10.34
N PRO A 437 -14.95 9.96 10.79
CA PRO A 437 -15.28 10.13 12.21
C PRO A 437 -15.09 8.90 13.11
N ARG A 438 -14.97 7.73 12.49
CA ARG A 438 -14.92 6.40 13.11
C ARG A 438 -13.51 5.87 13.27
N VAL A 439 -12.53 6.58 12.71
CA VAL A 439 -11.14 6.20 12.81
C VAL A 439 -10.70 6.46 14.24
N CYS A 440 -10.52 5.39 14.99
CA CYS A 440 -10.15 5.40 16.40
C CYS A 440 -8.63 5.37 16.61
N GLY A 441 -7.84 5.17 15.56
CA GLY A 441 -6.39 5.17 15.67
C GLY A 441 -5.73 5.21 14.31
N VAL A 442 -4.72 6.04 14.18
CA VAL A 442 -3.83 6.09 13.01
C VAL A 442 -2.41 5.95 13.51
N LEU A 443 -1.65 5.04 12.92
CA LEU A 443 -0.21 4.98 13.09
C LEU A 443 0.46 4.90 11.73
N THR A 444 1.47 5.73 11.56
CA THR A 444 2.33 5.77 10.38
C THR A 444 3.76 5.50 10.81
N ASP A 445 4.57 4.90 9.94
CA ASP A 445 6.02 4.69 10.17
C ASP A 445 6.30 3.88 11.46
N LEU A 446 5.79 2.64 11.51
CA LEU A 446 5.93 1.80 12.70
C LEU A 446 7.39 1.42 12.95
N ASP A 447 7.97 2.03 13.96
CA ASP A 447 9.12 1.48 14.66
C ASP A 447 8.68 0.39 15.67
N GLY A 448 9.65 -0.24 16.34
CA GLY A 448 9.37 -1.34 17.27
C GLY A 448 8.55 -0.93 18.48
N ALA A 449 8.69 0.31 18.90
CA ALA A 449 7.94 0.86 20.02
C ALA A 449 6.47 1.07 19.67
N LEU A 450 6.20 1.65 18.50
CA LEU A 450 4.85 1.84 17.99
C LEU A 450 4.18 0.49 17.69
N ALA A 451 4.91 -0.49 17.16
CA ALA A 451 4.39 -1.84 16.94
C ALA A 451 3.96 -2.51 18.27
N THR A 452 4.80 -2.41 19.31
CA THR A 452 4.47 -2.91 20.66
C THR A 452 3.25 -2.20 21.23
N ARG A 453 3.17 -0.87 21.07
CA ARG A 453 2.02 -0.05 21.49
C ARG A 453 0.72 -0.52 20.83
N VAL A 454 0.74 -0.85 19.54
CA VAL A 454 -0.44 -1.37 18.81
C VAL A 454 -0.92 -2.66 19.43
N ILE A 455 -0.01 -3.62 19.65
CA ILE A 455 -0.34 -4.92 20.24
C ILE A 455 -0.88 -4.76 21.65
N ASP A 456 -0.25 -3.94 22.50
CA ASP A 456 -0.72 -3.70 23.86
C ASP A 456 -2.12 -3.05 23.87
N ALA A 457 -2.36 -2.08 23.00
CA ALA A 457 -3.66 -1.41 22.89
C ALA A 457 -4.77 -2.35 22.40
N LEU A 458 -4.49 -3.16 21.37
CA LEU A 458 -5.42 -4.16 20.84
C LEU A 458 -5.69 -5.27 21.87
N SER A 459 -4.64 -5.76 22.53
CA SER A 459 -4.76 -6.79 23.57
C SER A 459 -5.59 -6.29 24.74
N ALA A 460 -5.38 -5.05 25.19
CA ALA A 460 -6.16 -4.43 26.25
C ALA A 460 -7.63 -4.26 25.86
N GLU A 461 -7.91 -3.84 24.62
CA GLU A 461 -9.28 -3.73 24.10
C GLU A 461 -9.98 -5.09 24.05
N LEU A 462 -9.35 -6.12 23.50
CA LEU A 462 -9.93 -7.47 23.47
C LEU A 462 -10.15 -8.02 24.88
N ALA A 463 -9.22 -7.80 25.81
CA ALA A 463 -9.37 -8.22 27.19
C ALA A 463 -10.54 -7.49 27.89
N ALA A 464 -10.75 -6.20 27.61
CA ALA A 464 -11.89 -5.44 28.10
C ALA A 464 -13.22 -5.97 27.52
N ARG A 465 -13.29 -6.22 26.21
CA ARG A 465 -14.46 -6.82 25.55
C ARG A 465 -14.78 -8.20 26.11
N LYS A 466 -13.76 -9.05 26.30
CA LYS A 466 -13.91 -10.40 26.86
C LYS A 466 -14.51 -10.36 28.27
N ARG A 467 -14.01 -9.46 29.14
CA ARG A 467 -14.58 -9.25 30.47
C ARG A 467 -16.03 -8.78 30.41
N ALA A 468 -16.32 -7.79 29.57
CA ALA A 468 -17.67 -7.24 29.42
C ALA A 468 -18.70 -8.26 28.90
N VAL A 469 -18.28 -9.16 27.99
CA VAL A 469 -19.08 -10.29 27.49
C VAL A 469 -19.32 -11.31 28.61
N ALA A 470 -18.27 -11.68 29.36
CA ALA A 470 -18.36 -12.64 30.46
C ALA A 470 -19.25 -12.15 31.61
N GLU A 471 -19.12 -10.88 32.02
CA GLU A 471 -19.95 -10.24 33.07
C GLU A 471 -21.45 -10.27 32.73
N ARG A 472 -21.81 -10.35 31.44
CA ARG A 472 -23.19 -10.43 30.94
C ARG A 472 -23.69 -11.86 30.74
N GLY A 473 -22.86 -12.87 31.01
CA GLY A 473 -23.16 -14.28 30.76
C GLY A 473 -23.37 -14.60 29.27
N LEU A 474 -22.64 -13.92 28.39
CA LEU A 474 -22.73 -14.08 26.93
C LEU A 474 -21.53 -14.86 26.38
N ALA A 475 -21.68 -15.53 25.24
CA ALA A 475 -20.60 -16.25 24.58
C ALA A 475 -19.81 -15.41 23.56
N SER A 476 -20.41 -14.34 23.02
CA SER A 476 -19.77 -13.48 22.01
C SER A 476 -20.41 -12.10 21.90
N ILE A 477 -19.73 -11.18 21.24
CA ILE A 477 -20.27 -9.86 20.89
C ILE A 477 -21.52 -9.96 20.01
N ALA A 478 -21.62 -10.98 19.14
CA ALA A 478 -22.78 -11.18 18.27
C ALA A 478 -24.03 -11.54 19.06
N GLU A 479 -23.88 -12.15 20.25
CA GLU A 479 -25.00 -12.35 21.18
C GLU A 479 -25.40 -11.06 21.89
N TRP A 480 -24.40 -10.25 22.24
CA TRP A 480 -24.61 -8.95 22.85
C TRP A 480 -25.36 -8.01 21.89
N GLU A 481 -25.00 -8.01 20.62
CA GLU A 481 -25.67 -7.21 19.58
C GLU A 481 -27.17 -7.50 19.47
N ARG A 482 -27.59 -8.76 19.71
CA ARG A 482 -29.00 -9.16 19.72
C ARG A 482 -29.77 -8.56 20.91
N ARG A 483 -29.10 -8.26 22.03
CA ARG A 483 -29.71 -7.63 23.21
C ARG A 483 -29.81 -6.10 23.09
N GLY A 484 -28.99 -5.50 22.22
CA GLY A 484 -29.02 -4.07 21.89
C GLY A 484 -28.30 -3.19 22.92
N ASP A 485 -27.09 -2.71 22.56
CA ASP A 485 -26.15 -1.86 23.34
C ASP A 485 -24.67 -2.30 23.16
N ALA A 486 -24.42 -3.41 22.44
CA ALA A 486 -23.07 -3.91 22.20
C ALA A 486 -22.14 -2.85 21.53
N PRO A 487 -20.85 -2.82 21.91
CA PRO A 487 -19.89 -1.90 21.32
C PRO A 487 -19.75 -2.13 19.82
N ALA A 488 -19.27 -1.11 19.12
CA ALA A 488 -18.96 -1.20 17.71
C ALA A 488 -17.92 -2.30 17.44
N ARG A 489 -18.03 -2.94 16.28
CA ARG A 489 -17.00 -3.86 15.81
C ARG A 489 -15.75 -3.09 15.44
N LEU A 490 -14.57 -3.67 15.69
CA LEU A 490 -13.29 -3.04 15.43
C LEU A 490 -12.67 -3.63 14.15
N LEU A 491 -12.46 -2.80 13.14
CA LEU A 491 -11.71 -3.14 11.94
C LEU A 491 -10.29 -2.59 12.06
N VAL A 492 -9.27 -3.44 12.08
CA VAL A 492 -7.87 -3.03 12.06
C VAL A 492 -7.29 -3.31 10.68
N VAL A 493 -6.84 -2.26 10.00
CA VAL A 493 -6.23 -2.34 8.67
C VAL A 493 -4.73 -2.09 8.82
N ILE A 494 -3.94 -3.11 8.47
CA ILE A 494 -2.48 -3.08 8.53
C ILE A 494 -1.94 -3.13 7.10
N ASP A 495 -1.47 -1.99 6.61
CA ASP A 495 -0.76 -1.91 5.33
C ASP A 495 0.72 -2.29 5.48
N GLU A 496 1.24 -2.99 4.47
CA GLU A 496 2.59 -3.56 4.44
C GLU A 496 2.97 -4.35 5.71
N TYR A 497 2.06 -5.19 6.22
CA TYR A 497 2.30 -5.91 7.48
C TYR A 497 3.57 -6.78 7.45
N GLN A 498 4.00 -7.27 6.27
CA GLN A 498 5.24 -8.04 6.12
C GLN A 498 6.49 -7.24 6.49
N GLU A 499 6.47 -5.92 6.33
CA GLU A 499 7.56 -5.05 6.79
C GLU A 499 7.63 -5.03 8.33
N ILE A 500 6.46 -5.05 9.00
CA ILE A 500 6.38 -5.16 10.47
C ILE A 500 6.94 -6.51 10.93
N VAL A 501 6.55 -7.61 10.27
CA VAL A 501 7.04 -8.95 10.59
C VAL A 501 8.56 -9.04 10.45
N THR A 502 9.11 -8.45 9.38
CA THR A 502 10.55 -8.48 9.11
C THR A 502 11.34 -7.71 10.17
N ARG A 503 10.85 -6.53 10.59
CA ARG A 503 11.51 -5.71 11.61
C ARG A 503 11.27 -6.19 13.03
N HIS A 504 10.10 -6.78 13.30
CA HIS A 504 9.64 -7.22 14.62
C HIS A 504 9.03 -8.63 14.53
N PRO A 505 9.84 -9.69 14.47
CA PRO A 505 9.35 -11.06 14.32
C PRO A 505 8.41 -11.52 15.45
N SER A 506 8.59 -10.98 16.67
CA SER A 506 7.72 -11.23 17.82
C SER A 506 6.29 -10.72 17.65
N PHE A 507 6.03 -9.86 16.66
CA PHE A 507 4.69 -9.34 16.35
C PHE A 507 3.74 -10.41 15.81
N LEU A 508 4.24 -11.38 15.04
CA LEU A 508 3.41 -12.40 14.39
C LEU A 508 2.63 -13.28 15.38
N PRO A 509 3.27 -13.91 16.39
CA PRO A 509 2.55 -14.71 17.38
C PRO A 509 1.46 -13.93 18.11
N ASP A 510 1.71 -12.65 18.39
CA ASP A 510 0.77 -11.79 19.08
C ASP A 510 -0.42 -11.42 18.19
N LEU A 511 -0.18 -11.06 16.93
CA LEU A 511 -1.22 -10.82 15.94
C LEU A 511 -2.07 -12.08 15.71
N ALA A 512 -1.46 -13.25 15.59
CA ALA A 512 -2.17 -14.53 15.42
C ALA A 512 -3.08 -14.84 16.62
N ARG A 513 -2.62 -14.56 17.84
CA ARG A 513 -3.43 -14.70 19.05
C ARG A 513 -4.61 -13.73 19.06
N LEU A 514 -4.42 -12.48 18.64
CA LEU A 514 -5.50 -11.49 18.51
C LEU A 514 -6.52 -11.93 17.45
N ALA A 515 -6.05 -12.43 16.31
CA ALA A 515 -6.88 -12.93 15.22
C ALA A 515 -7.75 -14.11 15.68
N ALA A 516 -7.15 -15.11 16.34
CA ALA A 516 -7.87 -16.29 16.84
C ALA A 516 -9.02 -15.94 17.80
N GLN A 517 -8.86 -14.89 18.61
CA GLN A 517 -9.91 -14.41 19.52
C GLN A 517 -10.90 -13.45 18.84
N GLY A 518 -10.50 -12.84 17.72
CA GLY A 518 -11.12 -11.66 17.15
C GLY A 518 -12.59 -11.86 16.77
N ARG A 519 -12.93 -13.00 16.16
CA ARG A 519 -14.31 -13.31 15.75
C ARG A 519 -15.33 -13.17 16.89
N SER A 520 -15.03 -13.75 18.04
CA SER A 520 -15.94 -13.76 19.19
C SER A 520 -16.09 -12.39 19.88
N LEU A 521 -15.10 -11.51 19.70
CA LEU A 521 -15.00 -10.20 20.34
C LEU A 521 -15.23 -9.03 19.38
N GLY A 522 -15.56 -9.32 18.11
CA GLY A 522 -15.90 -8.33 17.09
C GLY A 522 -14.71 -7.58 16.54
N LEU A 523 -13.52 -8.22 16.50
CA LEU A 523 -12.33 -7.71 15.84
C LEU A 523 -12.18 -8.37 14.46
N HIS A 524 -12.03 -7.53 13.43
CA HIS A 524 -11.71 -7.91 12.07
C HIS A 524 -10.34 -7.34 11.70
N LEU A 525 -9.54 -8.10 10.94
CA LEU A 525 -8.18 -7.70 10.54
C LEU A 525 -8.11 -7.69 9.02
N VAL A 526 -7.57 -6.61 8.46
CA VAL A 526 -7.22 -6.54 7.04
C VAL A 526 -5.71 -6.41 6.96
N LEU A 527 -5.05 -7.46 6.50
CA LEU A 527 -3.60 -7.50 6.33
C LEU A 527 -3.29 -7.24 4.86
N ALA A 528 -2.40 -6.29 4.56
CA ALA A 528 -2.03 -5.99 3.18
C ALA A 528 -0.51 -6.01 2.96
N THR A 529 -0.06 -6.47 1.78
CA THR A 529 1.37 -6.55 1.46
C THR A 529 1.65 -6.35 -0.03
N GLN A 530 2.73 -5.62 -0.34
CA GLN A 530 3.34 -5.56 -1.68
C GLN A 530 4.27 -6.73 -1.97
N ARG A 531 4.75 -7.42 -0.94
CA ARG A 531 5.67 -8.57 -1.00
C ARG A 531 4.88 -9.82 -0.60
N PRO A 532 4.20 -10.49 -1.55
CA PRO A 532 3.40 -11.67 -1.25
C PRO A 532 4.26 -12.90 -0.92
N ALA A 533 5.51 -12.96 -1.38
CA ALA A 533 6.42 -14.06 -1.07
C ALA A 533 6.64 -14.19 0.44
N GLY A 534 6.35 -15.36 1.01
CA GLY A 534 6.45 -15.60 2.45
C GLY A 534 5.39 -14.87 3.28
N ALA A 535 4.43 -14.22 2.64
CA ALA A 535 3.39 -13.48 3.35
C ALA A 535 2.47 -14.42 4.13
N VAL A 536 2.09 -15.54 3.52
CA VAL A 536 1.10 -16.45 4.09
C VAL A 536 1.77 -17.48 4.99
N THR A 537 2.17 -17.06 6.19
CA THR A 537 2.65 -17.99 7.22
C THR A 537 1.53 -18.94 7.68
N PRO A 538 1.84 -20.10 8.29
CA PRO A 538 0.81 -20.99 8.84
C PRO A 538 -0.15 -20.29 9.80
N GLU A 539 0.35 -19.36 10.62
CA GLU A 539 -0.42 -18.57 11.57
C GLU A 539 -1.40 -17.62 10.87
N VAL A 540 -0.97 -16.96 9.80
CA VAL A 540 -1.83 -16.11 8.97
C VAL A 540 -2.89 -16.97 8.27
N ARG A 541 -2.50 -18.09 7.66
CA ARG A 541 -3.41 -19.01 6.94
C ARG A 541 -4.48 -19.61 7.84
N ALA A 542 -4.16 -19.89 9.11
CA ALA A 542 -5.11 -20.42 10.08
C ALA A 542 -6.24 -19.44 10.45
N ASN A 543 -6.02 -18.14 10.23
CA ASN A 543 -6.95 -17.09 10.67
C ASN A 543 -7.56 -16.28 9.51
N VAL A 544 -6.91 -16.25 8.34
CA VAL A 544 -7.40 -15.56 7.14
C VAL A 544 -8.21 -16.51 6.27
N SER A 545 -9.47 -16.19 6.05
CA SER A 545 -10.42 -16.99 5.27
C SER A 545 -10.69 -16.45 3.87
N THR A 546 -10.41 -15.16 3.65
CA THR A 546 -10.57 -14.49 2.36
C THR A 546 -9.27 -13.81 1.95
N THR A 547 -8.86 -14.01 0.70
CA THR A 547 -7.69 -13.38 0.08
C THR A 547 -8.09 -12.66 -1.20
N ILE A 548 -7.75 -11.38 -1.31
CA ILE A 548 -7.82 -10.58 -2.54
C ILE A 548 -6.41 -10.53 -3.13
N ALA A 549 -6.16 -11.34 -4.14
CA ALA A 549 -4.90 -11.34 -4.88
C ALA A 549 -5.03 -10.47 -6.13
N LEU A 550 -4.44 -9.28 -6.05
CA LEU A 550 -4.19 -8.43 -7.22
C LEU A 550 -2.97 -8.97 -7.98
N ARG A 551 -2.54 -8.26 -9.04
CA ARG A 551 -1.37 -8.65 -9.82
C ARG A 551 -0.12 -8.86 -8.94
N VAL A 552 0.42 -10.08 -8.98
CA VAL A 552 1.66 -10.48 -8.28
C VAL A 552 2.83 -10.67 -9.25
N ALA A 553 4.05 -10.85 -8.74
CA ALA A 553 5.25 -10.85 -9.59
C ALA A 553 5.43 -12.17 -10.35
N GLY A 554 4.98 -13.29 -9.80
CA GLY A 554 5.15 -14.59 -10.43
C GLY A 554 4.15 -15.66 -9.99
N ALA A 555 4.08 -16.73 -10.79
CA ALA A 555 3.14 -17.82 -10.59
C ALA A 555 3.28 -18.54 -9.23
N ALA A 556 4.49 -18.61 -8.68
CA ALA A 556 4.72 -19.23 -7.36
C ALA A 556 4.04 -18.45 -6.23
N GLU A 557 4.15 -17.11 -6.26
CA GLU A 557 3.48 -16.24 -5.29
C GLU A 557 1.95 -16.34 -5.41
N SER A 558 1.44 -16.38 -6.65
CA SER A 558 0.01 -16.56 -6.90
C SER A 558 -0.50 -17.87 -6.30
N ARG A 559 0.23 -18.99 -6.50
CA ARG A 559 -0.16 -20.30 -5.94
C ARG A 559 -0.16 -20.30 -4.42
N ASP A 560 0.80 -19.64 -3.78
CA ASP A 560 0.86 -19.55 -2.31
C ASP A 560 -0.35 -18.77 -1.73
N LEU A 561 -0.76 -17.70 -2.42
CA LEU A 561 -1.88 -16.84 -2.02
C LEU A 561 -3.26 -17.47 -2.26
N VAL A 562 -3.51 -17.97 -3.47
CA VAL A 562 -4.85 -18.36 -3.94
C VAL A 562 -4.92 -19.74 -4.59
N GLY A 563 -3.83 -20.52 -4.59
CA GLY A 563 -3.81 -21.89 -5.11
C GLY A 563 -3.68 -22.02 -6.64
N THR A 564 -3.74 -20.92 -7.39
CA THR A 564 -3.63 -20.90 -8.86
C THR A 564 -2.50 -19.97 -9.31
N PRO A 565 -1.93 -20.10 -10.52
CA PRO A 565 -0.91 -19.19 -11.03
C PRO A 565 -1.48 -17.87 -11.61
N GLU A 566 -2.80 -17.78 -11.74
CA GLU A 566 -3.51 -16.80 -12.58
C GLU A 566 -3.38 -15.34 -12.09
N ALA A 567 -3.10 -15.10 -10.80
CA ALA A 567 -2.90 -13.74 -10.30
C ALA A 567 -1.63 -13.08 -10.89
N ALA A 568 -0.65 -13.88 -11.31
CA ALA A 568 0.56 -13.39 -11.97
C ALA A 568 0.28 -12.93 -13.42
N ASP A 569 -0.72 -13.52 -14.06
CA ASP A 569 -1.10 -13.23 -15.45
C ASP A 569 -2.11 -12.08 -15.56
N LEU A 570 -2.50 -11.46 -14.43
CA LEU A 570 -3.41 -10.33 -14.44
C LEU A 570 -2.82 -9.14 -15.23
N PRO A 571 -3.60 -8.45 -16.09
CA PRO A 571 -3.07 -7.42 -16.97
C PRO A 571 -2.47 -6.22 -16.20
N PRO A 572 -1.23 -5.78 -16.50
CA PRO A 572 -0.60 -4.66 -15.81
C PRO A 572 -1.29 -3.32 -16.07
N GLY A 573 -1.95 -3.16 -17.23
CA GLY A 573 -2.69 -1.95 -17.60
C GLY A 573 -4.08 -1.82 -16.95
N ILE A 574 -4.51 -2.79 -16.14
CA ILE A 574 -5.84 -2.84 -15.52
C ILE A 574 -5.71 -2.94 -13.99
N PRO A 575 -5.34 -1.85 -13.30
CA PRO A 575 -5.25 -1.86 -11.84
C PRO A 575 -6.61 -2.16 -11.21
N GLY A 576 -6.61 -2.88 -10.08
CA GLY A 576 -7.82 -3.33 -9.40
C GLY A 576 -8.41 -4.63 -9.93
N ARG A 577 -7.89 -5.18 -11.03
CA ARG A 577 -8.17 -6.58 -11.43
C ARG A 577 -7.64 -7.51 -10.34
N ALA A 578 -8.48 -8.40 -9.83
CA ALA A 578 -8.12 -9.30 -8.73
C ALA A 578 -8.72 -10.70 -8.90
N LEU A 579 -8.07 -11.68 -8.27
CA LEU A 579 -8.68 -12.96 -7.90
C LEU A 579 -9.12 -12.89 -6.44
N ILE A 580 -10.36 -13.27 -6.18
CA ILE A 580 -10.95 -13.36 -4.85
C ILE A 580 -10.98 -14.84 -4.49
N SER A 581 -10.19 -15.24 -3.50
CA SER A 581 -10.23 -16.58 -2.92
C SER A 581 -11.01 -16.53 -1.62
N ARG A 582 -12.13 -17.25 -1.56
CA ARG A 582 -12.99 -17.37 -0.37
C ARG A 582 -13.53 -18.79 -0.27
N ALA A 583 -13.43 -19.40 0.91
CA ALA A 583 -13.88 -20.78 1.15
C ALA A 583 -13.39 -21.81 0.10
N GLY A 584 -12.18 -21.61 -0.44
CA GLY A 584 -11.58 -22.48 -1.47
C GLY A 584 -12.04 -22.22 -2.91
N ALA A 585 -13.04 -21.36 -3.12
CA ALA A 585 -13.44 -20.91 -4.46
C ALA A 585 -12.63 -19.68 -4.87
N VAL A 586 -12.18 -19.66 -6.13
CA VAL A 586 -11.45 -18.54 -6.73
C VAL A 586 -12.29 -17.94 -7.84
N GLU A 587 -12.54 -16.64 -7.78
CA GLU A 587 -13.26 -15.91 -8.82
C GLU A 587 -12.54 -14.63 -9.23
N MET A 588 -12.62 -14.28 -10.52
CA MET A 588 -12.04 -13.05 -11.02
C MET A 588 -13.00 -11.87 -10.87
N ALA A 589 -12.48 -10.75 -10.38
CA ALA A 589 -13.24 -9.53 -10.14
C ALA A 589 -12.51 -8.28 -10.63
N GLN A 590 -13.26 -7.20 -10.81
CA GLN A 590 -12.74 -5.84 -10.91
C GLN A 590 -13.11 -5.08 -9.63
N ILE A 591 -12.11 -4.65 -8.87
CA ILE A 591 -12.30 -3.75 -7.74
C ILE A 591 -12.61 -2.34 -8.26
N ALA A 592 -13.58 -1.70 -7.63
CA ALA A 592 -13.96 -0.33 -7.92
C ALA A 592 -12.99 0.68 -7.30
N ALA A 593 -12.83 1.82 -7.95
CA ALA A 593 -12.14 2.97 -7.40
C ALA A 593 -13.03 3.70 -6.38
N PRO A 594 -12.45 4.35 -5.33
CA PRO A 594 -13.16 5.00 -4.24
C PRO A 594 -13.72 6.37 -4.67
N ILE A 595 -14.46 6.40 -5.76
CA ILE A 595 -15.06 7.59 -6.35
C ILE A 595 -16.58 7.49 -6.19
N ALA A 596 -17.16 8.50 -5.53
CA ALA A 596 -18.57 8.58 -5.19
C ALA A 596 -19.45 9.20 -6.29
N ASP A 597 -18.84 9.74 -7.34
CA ASP A 597 -19.57 10.22 -8.51
C ASP A 597 -19.53 9.14 -9.61
N PRO A 598 -20.67 8.83 -10.25
CA PRO A 598 -20.74 7.78 -11.27
C PRO A 598 -19.81 8.10 -12.44
N SER A 599 -19.40 7.06 -13.16
CA SER A 599 -18.64 7.27 -14.40
C SER A 599 -19.51 8.01 -15.40
N PRO A 600 -18.92 8.88 -16.24
CA PRO A 600 -19.65 9.48 -17.34
C PRO A 600 -20.28 8.38 -18.19
N ALA A 601 -21.54 8.56 -18.59
CA ALA A 601 -22.26 7.58 -19.41
C ALA A 601 -21.57 7.36 -20.77
N VAL A 602 -20.84 8.37 -21.24
CA VAL A 602 -20.07 8.38 -22.48
C VAL A 602 -18.73 9.07 -22.23
N SER A 603 -17.62 8.42 -22.58
CA SER A 603 -16.27 8.99 -22.50
C SER A 603 -15.46 8.61 -23.74
N ARG A 604 -14.50 9.43 -24.15
CA ARG A 604 -13.55 9.04 -25.21
C ARG A 604 -12.63 7.94 -24.70
N VAL A 605 -12.40 6.90 -25.51
CA VAL A 605 -11.46 5.82 -25.19
C VAL A 605 -10.07 6.44 -25.02
N GLY A 606 -9.41 6.13 -23.90
CA GLY A 606 -8.08 6.66 -23.56
C GLY A 606 -8.08 8.08 -22.99
N ALA A 607 -9.24 8.76 -22.86
CA ALA A 607 -9.30 10.02 -22.14
C ALA A 607 -9.07 9.78 -20.63
N PRO A 608 -8.37 10.69 -19.93
CA PRO A 608 -8.24 10.61 -18.49
C PRO A 608 -9.63 10.64 -17.86
N ALA A 609 -9.87 9.74 -16.90
CA ALA A 609 -11.13 9.70 -16.18
C ALA A 609 -11.33 11.07 -15.47
N PRO A 610 -12.51 11.71 -15.62
CA PRO A 610 -12.74 13.00 -14.99
C PRO A 610 -12.63 12.88 -13.46
N PRO A 611 -12.13 13.90 -12.74
CA PRO A 611 -12.08 13.83 -11.29
C PRO A 611 -13.49 13.65 -10.72
N GLY A 612 -13.58 12.96 -9.59
CA GLY A 612 -14.82 12.80 -8.85
C GLY A 612 -14.57 12.93 -7.35
N ARG A 613 -15.62 13.12 -6.58
CA ARG A 613 -15.56 13.19 -5.12
C ARG A 613 -15.08 11.85 -4.55
N SER A 614 -14.18 11.93 -3.58
CA SER A 614 -13.72 10.77 -2.84
C SER A 614 -14.88 10.13 -2.05
N LEU A 615 -14.95 8.80 -2.07
CA LEU A 615 -15.90 8.02 -1.28
C LEU A 615 -15.72 8.26 0.22
N ALA A 616 -14.48 8.40 0.69
CA ALA A 616 -14.19 8.70 2.09
C ALA A 616 -14.75 10.06 2.51
N HIS A 617 -14.68 11.06 1.63
CA HIS A 617 -15.25 12.38 1.89
C HIS A 617 -16.78 12.33 2.01
N VAL A 618 -17.45 11.57 1.14
CA VAL A 618 -18.91 11.37 1.22
C VAL A 618 -19.29 10.61 2.50
N ALA A 619 -18.54 9.57 2.86
CA ALA A 619 -18.73 8.83 4.11
C ALA A 619 -18.56 9.73 5.35
N ALA A 620 -17.52 10.56 5.39
CA ALA A 620 -17.31 11.54 6.46
C ALA A 620 -18.46 12.54 6.55
N SER A 621 -18.94 13.03 5.41
CA SER A 621 -20.05 14.00 5.35
C SER A 621 -21.37 13.40 5.84
N ARG A 622 -21.66 12.14 5.47
CA ARG A 622 -22.85 11.41 5.95
C ARG A 622 -22.92 11.32 7.47
N TRP A 623 -21.77 11.16 8.12
CA TRP A 623 -21.68 10.95 9.57
C TRP A 623 -21.08 12.14 10.33
N ARG A 624 -21.08 13.34 9.75
CA ARG A 624 -20.46 14.54 10.33
C ARG A 624 -20.95 14.90 11.75
N ARG A 625 -22.20 14.53 12.09
CA ARG A 625 -22.80 14.80 13.42
C ARG A 625 -22.58 13.68 14.43
N ALA A 626 -21.95 12.57 14.04
CA ALA A 626 -21.68 11.49 14.98
C ALA A 626 -20.56 11.89 15.95
N ALA A 627 -20.62 11.35 17.17
CA ALA A 627 -19.53 11.49 18.12
C ALA A 627 -18.23 10.88 17.54
N PRO A 628 -17.07 11.49 17.78
CA PRO A 628 -15.79 10.91 17.36
C PRO A 628 -15.58 9.56 18.06
N ALA A 629 -14.98 8.61 17.35
CA ALA A 629 -14.60 7.33 17.96
C ALA A 629 -13.62 7.55 19.12
N ARG A 630 -13.72 6.70 20.14
CA ARG A 630 -12.79 6.74 21.27
C ARG A 630 -11.43 6.28 20.76
N ALA A 631 -10.39 7.08 21.00
CA ALA A 631 -9.04 6.71 20.60
C ALA A 631 -8.66 5.31 21.13
N LEU A 632 -8.18 4.44 20.25
CA LEU A 632 -7.72 3.09 20.56
C LEU A 632 -6.32 3.12 21.19
N TRP A 633 -5.50 4.08 20.76
CA TRP A 633 -4.22 4.41 21.36
C TRP A 633 -4.05 5.94 21.35
N LEU A 634 -3.36 6.46 22.38
CA LEU A 634 -2.95 7.86 22.41
C LEU A 634 -1.72 8.07 21.52
N PRO A 635 -1.43 9.31 21.05
CA PRO A 635 -0.16 9.59 20.39
C PRO A 635 1.03 9.17 21.27
N PRO A 636 2.17 8.78 20.69
CA PRO A 636 3.37 8.52 21.48
C PRO A 636 3.75 9.77 22.28
N LEU A 637 4.43 9.57 23.41
CA LEU A 637 4.91 10.69 24.21
C LEU A 637 5.77 11.64 23.36
N PRO A 638 5.65 12.97 23.57
CA PRO A 638 6.41 13.93 22.79
C PRO A 638 7.91 13.82 23.09
N ALA A 639 8.76 14.22 22.14
CA ALA A 639 10.22 14.21 22.30
C ALA A 639 10.71 15.20 23.38
N ARG A 640 9.95 16.29 23.59
CA ARG A 640 10.13 17.25 24.67
C ARG A 640 8.78 17.56 25.27
N TRP A 641 8.73 17.72 26.59
CA TRP A 641 7.51 18.05 27.29
C TRP A 641 7.77 19.18 28.27
N GLU A 642 7.01 20.27 28.13
CA GLU A 642 7.06 21.41 29.03
C GLU A 642 5.75 21.43 29.82
N PRO A 643 5.82 21.33 31.15
CA PRO A 643 4.62 21.40 31.98
C PRO A 643 4.01 22.80 31.92
N ALA A 644 2.68 22.87 31.91
CA ALA A 644 1.98 24.14 32.03
C ALA A 644 2.32 24.82 33.38
N PRO A 645 2.42 26.16 33.42
CA PRO A 645 2.58 26.89 34.68
C PRO A 645 1.45 26.55 35.67
N GLY A 646 1.79 26.40 36.96
CA GLY A 646 0.80 26.11 37.99
C GLY A 646 1.39 26.03 39.39
N ASP A 647 0.54 25.63 40.33
CA ASP A 647 0.81 25.48 41.78
C ASP A 647 1.36 24.10 42.16
N GLN A 648 1.79 23.30 41.18
CA GLN A 648 2.31 21.96 41.38
C GLN A 648 3.60 21.76 40.58
N VAL A 649 4.55 21.04 41.17
CA VAL A 649 5.77 20.62 40.50
C VAL A 649 5.51 19.31 39.76
N ARG A 650 5.65 19.32 38.44
CA ARG A 650 5.39 18.20 37.55
C ARG A 650 6.71 17.67 37.00
N LEU A 651 7.00 16.42 37.33
CA LEU A 651 8.25 15.75 36.96
C LEU A 651 8.21 15.22 35.53
N ALA A 652 7.09 14.64 35.11
CA ALA A 652 7.01 13.94 33.84
C ALA A 652 5.57 13.85 33.30
N LEU A 653 5.45 13.57 32.00
CA LEU A 653 4.23 13.03 31.40
C LEU A 653 4.42 11.51 31.26
N ALA A 654 3.68 10.72 32.02
CA ALA A 654 3.73 9.25 31.98
C ALA A 654 2.65 8.68 31.06
N ASP A 655 2.96 7.54 30.42
CA ASP A 655 2.10 6.86 29.44
C ASP A 655 1.71 5.45 29.88
N TRP A 656 0.41 5.19 29.86
CA TRP A 656 -0.24 3.92 30.17
C TRP A 656 -1.00 3.45 28.93
N PRO A 657 -0.35 2.74 27.99
CA PRO A 657 -0.96 2.39 26.71
C PRO A 657 -2.19 1.49 26.85
N ARG A 658 -2.18 0.57 27.83
CA ARG A 658 -3.29 -0.39 28.05
C ARG A 658 -4.53 0.28 28.62
N GLU A 659 -4.34 1.30 29.44
CA GLU A 659 -5.40 2.12 30.03
C GLU A 659 -5.83 3.27 29.10
N ARG A 660 -5.08 3.51 28.01
CA ARG A 660 -5.24 4.63 27.08
C ARG A 660 -5.17 5.98 27.78
N LEU A 661 -4.15 6.13 28.61
CA LEU A 661 -4.04 7.24 29.54
C LEU A 661 -2.63 7.79 29.51
N GLN A 662 -2.51 9.10 29.33
CA GLN A 662 -1.30 9.85 29.63
C GLN A 662 -1.61 10.81 30.76
N ARG A 663 -0.77 10.84 31.80
CA ARG A 663 -0.97 11.71 32.97
C ARG A 663 0.32 12.37 33.41
N GLU A 664 0.17 13.60 33.86
CA GLU A 664 1.23 14.33 34.52
C GLU A 664 1.55 13.68 35.86
N VAL A 665 2.83 13.44 36.09
CA VAL A 665 3.38 12.92 37.32
C VAL A 665 3.79 14.10 38.18
N VAL A 666 2.96 14.39 39.17
CA VAL A 666 3.20 15.46 40.13
C VAL A 666 4.14 14.94 41.21
N TRP A 667 5.23 15.67 41.44
CA TRP A 667 6.14 15.43 42.56
C TRP A 667 5.97 16.55 43.56
N ARG A 668 5.75 16.23 44.84
CA ARG A 668 5.78 17.21 45.92
C ARG A 668 7.14 17.14 46.60
N PRO A 669 7.95 18.21 46.59
CA PRO A 669 9.27 18.18 47.22
C PRO A 669 9.25 17.83 48.72
N THR A 670 8.13 18.09 49.40
CA THR A 670 7.89 17.73 50.81
C THR A 670 7.69 16.23 51.04
N ASP A 671 7.29 15.48 50.00
CA ASP A 671 7.13 14.03 50.09
C ASP A 671 8.49 13.32 50.00
N GLY A 672 9.57 14.03 49.71
CA GLY A 672 10.93 13.51 49.66
C GLY A 672 11.63 13.72 48.32
N PRO A 673 12.88 13.25 48.19
CA PRO A 673 13.71 13.56 47.04
C PRO A 673 13.17 13.01 45.73
N ALA A 674 13.36 13.76 44.64
CA ALA A 674 13.26 13.25 43.29
C ALA A 674 14.66 12.87 42.80
N VAL A 675 14.82 11.63 42.31
CA VAL A 675 16.11 11.13 41.81
C VAL A 675 16.00 10.81 40.32
N ILE A 676 16.85 11.44 39.52
CA ILE A 676 16.91 11.27 38.06
C ILE A 676 18.24 10.62 37.70
N VAL A 677 18.16 9.36 37.29
CA VAL A 677 19.31 8.53 36.95
C VAL A 677 19.43 8.46 35.43
N GLY A 678 20.64 8.60 34.89
CA GLY A 678 20.84 8.43 33.45
C GLY A 678 22.27 8.71 33.01
N PRO A 679 22.64 8.37 31.75
CA PRO A 679 23.96 8.65 31.21
C PRO A 679 24.18 10.15 30.94
N ALA A 680 25.40 10.52 30.56
CA ALA A 680 25.69 11.88 30.10
C ALA A 680 24.82 12.28 28.89
N ARG A 681 24.44 13.56 28.80
CA ARG A 681 23.61 14.13 27.72
C ARG A 681 22.21 13.50 27.57
N SER A 682 21.70 12.85 28.61
CA SER A 682 20.37 12.22 28.64
C SER A 682 19.21 13.16 28.96
N GLY A 683 19.46 14.43 29.30
CA GLY A 683 18.42 15.39 29.69
C GLY A 683 18.26 15.61 31.20
N ARG A 684 19.05 14.92 32.05
CA ARG A 684 19.06 15.08 33.53
C ARG A 684 19.09 16.55 34.01
N THR A 685 20.07 17.31 33.57
CA THR A 685 20.26 18.73 33.97
C THR A 685 19.09 19.62 33.52
N SER A 686 18.50 19.31 32.36
CA SER A 686 17.32 20.04 31.87
C SER A 686 16.09 19.74 32.72
N ALA A 687 15.88 18.48 33.12
CA ALA A 687 14.83 18.11 34.05
C ALA A 687 15.00 18.79 35.41
N LEU A 688 16.22 18.79 35.98
CA LEU A 688 16.51 19.54 37.21
C LEU A 688 16.22 21.05 37.08
N SER A 689 16.56 21.64 35.93
CA SER A 689 16.30 23.06 35.67
C SER A 689 14.80 23.38 35.64
N SER A 690 14.01 22.52 35.00
CA SER A 690 12.54 22.63 35.00
C SER A 690 11.97 22.47 36.41
N LEU A 691 12.42 21.47 37.18
CA LEU A 691 11.98 21.27 38.57
C LEU A 691 12.31 22.48 39.46
N ALA A 692 13.52 23.05 39.31
CA ALA A 692 13.93 24.25 40.05
C ALA A 692 13.06 25.46 39.71
N GLN A 693 12.71 25.65 38.43
CA GLN A 693 11.83 26.72 37.99
C GLN A 693 10.41 26.55 38.56
N GLN A 694 9.86 25.34 38.48
CA GLN A 694 8.54 25.03 39.02
C GLN A 694 8.50 25.17 40.55
N ALA A 695 9.59 24.82 41.24
CA ALA A 695 9.71 25.00 42.70
C ALA A 695 9.50 26.45 43.14
N ARG A 696 10.00 27.44 42.37
CA ARG A 696 9.76 28.87 42.62
C ARG A 696 8.28 29.23 42.58
N ALA A 697 7.56 28.68 41.62
CA ALA A 697 6.13 28.93 41.46
C ALA A 697 5.29 28.40 42.64
N VAL A 698 5.75 27.34 43.30
CA VAL A 698 5.11 26.76 44.49
C VAL A 698 5.66 27.31 45.81
N GLY A 699 6.40 28.42 45.77
CA GLY A 699 6.91 29.12 46.95
C GLY A 699 8.18 28.53 47.57
N MET A 700 8.88 27.63 46.87
CA MET A 700 10.17 27.10 47.31
C MET A 700 11.34 27.83 46.64
N ARG A 701 12.46 27.95 47.35
CA ARG A 701 13.69 28.57 46.86
C ARG A 701 14.64 27.48 46.33
N PRO A 702 14.84 27.35 45.00
CA PRO A 702 15.78 26.38 44.47
C PRO A 702 17.23 26.84 44.69
N VAL A 703 18.03 25.98 45.31
CA VAL A 703 19.45 26.24 45.60
C VAL A 703 20.28 25.20 44.89
N TRP A 704 21.04 25.61 43.89
CA TRP A 704 21.95 24.70 43.18
C TRP A 704 23.21 24.49 44.01
N LEU A 705 23.61 23.23 44.15
CA LEU A 705 24.85 22.89 44.82
C LEU A 705 26.06 23.33 43.97
N PRO A 706 26.93 24.21 44.49
CA PRO A 706 28.13 24.66 43.77
C PRO A 706 29.12 23.53 43.47
N SER A 707 30.00 23.75 42.48
CA SER A 707 31.06 22.80 42.14
C SER A 707 32.29 22.91 43.04
N ASP A 708 32.51 24.07 43.67
CA ASP A 708 33.61 24.27 44.61
C ASP A 708 33.30 23.52 45.92
N PRO A 709 34.21 22.66 46.44
CA PRO A 709 33.92 21.80 47.59
C PRO A 709 33.55 22.57 48.86
N ARG A 710 34.19 23.72 49.12
CA ARG A 710 33.89 24.53 50.31
C ARG A 710 32.54 25.21 50.16
N GLU A 711 32.29 25.85 49.02
CA GLU A 711 30.97 26.46 48.74
C GLU A 711 29.85 25.42 48.81
N ALA A 712 30.08 24.21 48.29
CA ALA A 712 29.15 23.09 48.36
C ALA A 712 28.89 22.66 49.82
N ALA A 713 29.94 22.43 50.60
CA ALA A 713 29.82 22.03 52.01
C ALA A 713 29.05 23.07 52.83
N ARG A 714 29.38 24.36 52.64
CA ARG A 714 28.67 25.46 53.28
C ARG A 714 27.22 25.56 52.83
N THR A 715 26.94 25.35 51.54
CA THR A 715 25.57 25.35 51.00
C THR A 715 24.72 24.24 51.62
N VAL A 716 25.23 23.00 51.71
CA VAL A 716 24.53 21.88 52.35
C VAL A 716 24.19 22.22 53.81
N HIS A 717 25.13 22.83 54.53
CA HIS A 717 24.90 23.25 55.91
C HIS A 717 23.81 24.33 56.05
N LEU A 718 23.85 25.37 55.21
CA LEU A 718 22.87 26.46 55.24
C LEU A 718 21.46 25.97 54.86
N VAL A 719 21.35 25.15 53.81
CA VAL A 719 20.08 24.59 53.33
C VAL A 719 19.49 23.60 54.34
N GLY A 720 20.32 22.95 55.16
CA GLY A 720 19.85 22.13 56.29
C GLY A 720 19.00 22.87 57.32
N ARG A 721 19.11 24.21 57.40
CA ARG A 721 18.32 25.05 58.32
C ARG A 721 17.11 25.72 57.68
N ALA A 722 16.94 25.60 56.37
CA ALA A 722 15.88 26.26 55.63
C ALA A 722 14.80 25.26 55.22
N SER A 723 13.57 25.49 55.68
CA SER A 723 12.41 24.64 55.37
C SER A 723 11.81 24.92 53.98
N ASP A 724 12.05 26.11 53.43
CA ASP A 724 11.56 26.58 52.13
C ASP A 724 12.54 26.30 50.97
N ALA A 725 13.70 25.70 51.25
CA ALA A 725 14.75 25.49 50.27
C ALA A 725 14.67 24.12 49.59
N LEU A 726 14.64 24.11 48.26
CA LEU A 726 14.85 22.93 47.43
C LEU A 726 16.33 22.84 47.06
N LEU A 727 17.05 21.86 47.60
CA LEU A 727 18.44 21.61 47.19
C LEU A 727 18.45 20.90 45.83
N VAL A 728 19.15 21.46 44.85
CA VAL A 728 19.32 20.88 43.51
C VAL A 728 20.76 20.39 43.37
N VAL A 729 20.92 19.08 43.21
CA VAL A 729 22.23 18.42 43.09
C VAL A 729 22.32 17.79 41.71
N ASP A 730 23.12 18.39 40.84
CA ASP A 730 23.50 17.78 39.56
C ASP A 730 24.81 16.98 39.73
N ASP A 731 24.95 15.89 38.98
CA ASP A 731 26.13 15.01 39.00
C ASP A 731 26.48 14.52 40.43
N ALA A 732 25.49 13.92 41.12
CA ALA A 732 25.53 13.66 42.56
C ALA A 732 26.71 12.80 43.03
N GLU A 733 27.17 11.85 42.21
CA GLU A 733 28.37 11.05 42.46
C GLU A 733 29.62 11.94 42.60
N ARG A 734 29.75 12.95 41.75
CA ARG A 734 30.86 13.90 41.77
C ARG A 734 30.69 14.92 42.88
N ALA A 735 29.47 15.34 43.17
CA ALA A 735 29.16 16.18 44.31
C ALA A 735 29.54 15.50 45.64
N LEU A 736 29.17 14.23 45.82
CA LEU A 736 29.56 13.44 47.00
C LEU A 736 31.07 13.30 47.14
N ALA A 737 31.79 13.03 46.05
CA ALA A 737 33.24 12.95 46.08
C ALA A 737 33.89 14.28 46.52
N ARG A 738 33.39 15.41 46.03
CA ARG A 738 33.86 16.75 46.42
C ARG A 738 33.54 17.07 47.87
N LEU A 739 32.31 16.80 48.31
CA LEU A 739 31.90 17.00 49.70
C LEU A 739 32.70 16.12 50.67
N GLY A 740 33.11 14.93 50.24
CA GLY A 740 33.98 14.05 51.01
C GLY A 740 35.38 14.61 51.28
N GLN A 741 35.84 15.55 50.45
CA GLN A 741 37.13 16.25 50.64
C GLN A 741 37.01 17.43 51.62
N ALA A 742 35.81 17.93 51.88
CA ALA A 742 35.55 19.04 52.79
C ALA A 742 35.11 18.54 54.17
N ASP A 743 35.43 19.31 55.23
CA ASP A 743 34.96 19.07 56.61
C ASP A 743 35.16 17.64 57.16
N ASP A 744 36.24 16.95 56.77
CA ASP A 744 36.48 15.53 57.10
C ASP A 744 35.31 14.60 56.70
N GLY A 745 34.60 14.92 55.61
CA GLY A 745 33.47 14.14 55.10
C GLY A 745 32.11 14.47 55.73
N ALA A 746 32.06 15.32 56.77
CA ALA A 746 30.82 15.66 57.45
C ALA A 746 29.76 16.29 56.52
N ALA A 747 30.19 17.00 55.47
CA ALA A 747 29.28 17.60 54.50
C ALA A 747 28.63 16.55 53.57
N ALA A 748 29.35 15.48 53.23
CA ALA A 748 28.80 14.37 52.46
C ALA A 748 27.77 13.59 53.31
N ASP A 749 28.09 13.35 54.59
CA ASP A 749 27.16 12.74 55.55
C ASP A 749 25.91 13.59 55.75
N ALA A 750 26.05 14.92 55.83
CA ALA A 750 24.92 15.84 55.94
C ALA A 750 24.00 15.79 54.70
N LEU A 751 24.57 15.67 53.49
CA LEU A 751 23.77 15.50 52.27
C LEU A 751 23.01 14.17 52.29
N LEU A 752 23.68 13.07 52.63
CA LEU A 752 23.05 11.75 52.71
C LEU A 752 21.97 11.70 53.81
N ALA A 753 22.23 12.30 54.97
CA ALA A 753 21.27 12.44 56.05
C ALA A 753 20.05 13.27 55.60
N ARG A 754 20.26 14.36 54.85
CA ARG A 754 19.17 15.16 54.28
C ARG A 754 18.27 14.33 53.36
N LEU A 755 18.87 13.50 52.49
CA LEU A 755 18.12 12.58 51.63
C LEU A 755 17.34 11.56 52.45
N ALA A 756 17.98 10.93 53.45
CA ALA A 756 17.36 9.94 54.34
C ALA A 756 16.19 10.52 55.15
N LEU A 757 16.29 11.79 55.57
CA LEU A 757 15.23 12.53 56.26
C LEU A 757 14.12 13.03 55.33
N ARG A 758 14.14 12.63 54.05
CA ARG A 758 13.17 13.03 53.02
C ARG A 758 13.03 14.55 52.86
N ALA A 759 14.09 15.30 53.13
CA ALA A 759 14.02 16.76 52.98
C ALA A 759 14.02 17.16 51.49
N PRO A 760 13.41 18.31 51.12
CA PRO A 760 13.26 18.74 49.73
C PRO A 760 14.59 18.80 48.98
N THR A 761 14.76 17.85 48.05
CA THR A 761 16.00 17.68 47.28
C THR A 761 15.68 17.09 45.89
N ALA A 762 16.26 17.65 44.83
CA ALA A 762 16.22 17.09 43.48
C ALA A 762 17.64 16.68 43.10
N VAL A 763 17.83 15.42 42.72
CA VAL A 763 19.13 14.81 42.48
C VAL A 763 19.19 14.26 41.07
N ALA A 764 20.25 14.58 40.33
CA ALA A 764 20.62 13.85 39.12
C ALA A 764 21.93 13.09 39.33
N CYS A 765 22.00 11.86 38.85
CA CYS A 765 23.19 11.03 38.98
C CYS A 765 23.37 10.07 37.80
N ALA A 766 24.58 9.54 37.62
CA ALA A 766 24.84 8.50 36.63
C ALA A 766 24.30 7.14 37.07
N THR A 767 24.15 6.23 36.10
CA THR A 767 23.72 4.85 36.35
C THR A 767 24.66 4.07 37.28
N HIS A 768 25.94 4.44 37.35
CA HIS A 768 26.93 3.84 38.26
C HIS A 768 26.99 4.51 39.65
N ALA A 769 26.17 5.52 39.91
CA ALA A 769 26.14 6.21 41.19
C ALA A 769 25.61 5.28 42.30
N PRO A 770 25.92 5.55 43.59
CA PRO A 770 25.43 4.73 44.69
C PRO A 770 23.89 4.73 44.81
N ILE A 771 23.28 3.54 44.75
CA ILE A 771 21.81 3.35 44.82
C ILE A 771 21.18 3.96 46.09
N ARG A 772 21.97 4.07 47.18
CA ARG A 772 21.54 4.72 48.43
C ARG A 772 21.03 6.15 48.26
N LEU A 773 21.39 6.83 47.17
CA LEU A 773 20.84 8.14 46.79
C LEU A 773 19.32 8.12 46.61
N ALA A 774 18.73 6.97 46.23
CA ALA A 774 17.30 6.80 46.05
C ALA A 774 16.60 6.05 47.19
N ALA A 775 17.30 5.69 48.27
CA ALA A 775 16.73 4.85 49.34
C ALA A 775 15.47 5.45 50.00
N ALA A 776 15.41 6.79 50.07
CA ALA A 776 14.28 7.53 50.62
C ALA A 776 13.60 8.44 49.56
N ALA A 777 13.84 8.18 48.27
CA ALA A 777 13.27 8.97 47.19
C ALA A 777 11.74 8.82 47.15
N ALA A 778 11.05 9.95 47.00
CA ALA A 778 9.62 9.97 46.73
C ALA A 778 9.32 9.43 45.33
N ILE A 779 10.23 9.71 44.39
CA ILE A 779 10.12 9.28 43.00
C ILE A 779 11.51 9.08 42.40
N THR A 780 11.65 8.02 41.61
CA THR A 780 12.86 7.72 40.86
C THR A 780 12.53 7.62 39.37
N ALA A 781 13.27 8.37 38.56
CA ALA A 781 13.22 8.32 37.12
C ALA A 781 14.55 7.78 36.59
N VAL A 782 14.50 6.75 35.75
CA VAL A 782 15.69 6.09 35.19
C VAL A 782 15.65 6.22 33.68
N ILE A 783 16.62 6.94 33.12
CA ILE A 783 16.85 7.05 31.68
C ILE A 783 17.85 5.96 31.29
N PRO A 784 17.39 4.83 30.73
CA PRO A 784 18.29 3.77 30.30
C PRO A 784 19.17 4.32 29.17
N GLY A 785 20.47 4.09 29.28
CA GLY A 785 21.42 4.43 28.23
C GLY A 785 21.38 3.41 27.09
N HIS A 786 22.49 3.30 26.35
CA HIS A 786 22.63 2.27 25.32
C HIS A 786 22.76 0.85 25.92
N ASP A 787 23.15 0.78 27.20
CA ASP A 787 23.20 -0.47 27.97
C ASP A 787 22.05 -0.51 29.00
N PRO A 788 20.99 -1.31 28.75
CA PRO A 788 19.90 -1.52 29.69
C PRO A 788 20.36 -2.14 31.02
N GLY A 789 21.45 -2.91 31.01
CA GLY A 789 22.01 -3.55 32.20
C GLY A 789 22.47 -2.55 33.26
N ALA A 790 22.93 -1.37 32.84
CA ALA A 790 23.33 -0.29 33.74
C ALA A 790 22.15 0.33 34.52
N ALA A 791 20.92 0.21 34.01
CA ALA A 791 19.72 0.71 34.68
C ALA A 791 19.12 -0.30 35.68
N ALA A 792 19.47 -1.58 35.55
CA ALA A 792 18.92 -2.66 36.36
C ALA A 792 19.14 -2.53 37.89
N PRO A 793 20.28 -2.04 38.39
CA PRO A 793 20.48 -1.85 39.84
C PRO A 793 19.52 -0.83 40.45
N TRP A 794 18.95 0.05 39.63
CA TRP A 794 17.94 1.05 40.03
C TRP A 794 16.50 0.50 39.95
N GLY A 795 16.34 -0.79 39.67
CA GLY A 795 15.05 -1.48 39.62
C GLY A 795 14.30 -1.35 38.29
N ALA A 796 14.85 -0.62 37.30
CA ALA A 796 14.22 -0.44 35.99
C ALA A 796 14.02 -1.79 35.26
N PRO A 797 12.95 -1.93 34.44
CA PRO A 797 12.68 -3.16 33.69
C PRO A 797 13.85 -3.57 32.78
N ARG A 798 14.25 -4.84 32.80
CA ARG A 798 15.36 -5.39 31.99
C ARG A 798 14.92 -5.86 30.60
N ASP A 799 13.69 -6.31 30.49
CA ASP A 799 13.06 -6.94 29.32
C ASP A 799 12.27 -5.94 28.46
N ARG A 800 12.19 -4.68 28.88
CA ARG A 800 11.41 -3.63 28.20
C ARG A 800 12.30 -2.45 27.84
N ALA A 801 12.47 -2.25 26.53
CA ALA A 801 13.07 -1.04 26.00
C ALA A 801 12.07 0.12 26.07
N LEU A 802 12.60 1.34 26.17
CA LEU A 802 11.80 2.55 25.98
C LEU A 802 11.33 2.67 24.53
N SER A 803 10.27 3.43 24.34
CA SER A 803 9.68 3.71 23.05
C SER A 803 10.60 4.51 22.12
N SER A 804 11.53 5.27 22.70
CA SER A 804 12.50 6.08 21.95
C SER A 804 13.70 6.44 22.81
N SER A 805 14.77 6.91 22.17
CA SER A 805 16.01 7.36 22.83
C SER A 805 16.09 8.88 23.01
N HIS A 806 14.97 9.59 22.92
CA HIS A 806 14.93 11.05 23.10
C HIS A 806 15.43 11.45 24.50
N PRO A 807 16.17 12.57 24.63
CA PRO A 807 16.56 13.09 25.94
C PRO A 807 15.33 13.28 26.85
N GLY A 808 15.44 12.81 28.10
CA GLY A 808 14.38 12.87 29.10
C GLY A 808 13.37 11.71 29.03
N ARG A 809 13.47 10.79 28.05
CA ARG A 809 12.68 9.56 28.08
C ARG A 809 13.14 8.66 29.23
N ALA A 810 12.25 8.29 30.13
CA ALA A 810 12.61 7.56 31.34
C ALA A 810 11.57 6.52 31.75
N TRP A 811 12.02 5.48 32.45
CA TRP A 811 11.18 4.66 33.31
C TRP A 811 10.94 5.41 34.63
N LEU A 812 9.69 5.53 35.05
CA LEU A 812 9.26 6.21 36.27
C LEU A 812 8.71 5.16 37.25
N SER A 813 9.23 5.16 38.48
CA SER A 813 8.69 4.31 39.56
C SER A 813 7.52 5.02 40.22
N ILE A 814 6.31 4.54 39.97
CA ILE A 814 5.05 5.11 40.46
C ILE A 814 4.25 4.00 41.15
N GLY A 815 4.03 4.12 42.46
CA GLY A 815 3.22 3.15 43.22
C GLY A 815 3.76 1.71 43.17
N GLY A 816 5.07 1.53 43.01
CA GLY A 816 5.71 0.22 42.87
C GLY A 816 5.70 -0.36 41.45
N ALA A 817 5.08 0.31 40.48
CA ALA A 817 5.09 -0.05 39.07
C ALA A 817 6.02 0.86 38.28
N TRP A 818 6.62 0.33 37.21
CA TRP A 818 7.42 1.11 36.27
C TRP A 818 6.59 1.48 35.06
N VAL A 819 6.59 2.77 34.74
CA VAL A 819 5.82 3.36 33.65
C VAL A 819 6.74 4.23 32.81
N GLU A 820 6.60 4.17 31.50
CA GLU A 820 7.36 5.04 30.62
C GLU A 820 6.86 6.49 30.70
N GLY A 821 7.77 7.46 30.68
CA GLY A 821 7.41 8.86 30.69
C GLY A 821 8.42 9.78 30.02
N GLN A 822 7.97 10.99 29.66
CA GLN A 822 8.82 12.11 29.25
C GLN A 822 9.06 13.00 30.46
N LEU A 823 10.31 13.14 30.89
CA LEU A 823 10.67 14.12 31.92
C LEU A 823 10.43 15.54 31.43
N CYS A 824 10.08 16.43 32.37
CA CYS A 824 9.94 17.86 32.14
C CYS A 824 11.23 18.44 31.55
N HIS A 825 11.06 19.32 30.57
CA HIS A 825 12.14 20.07 29.95
C HIS A 825 12.19 21.49 30.51
N GLY A 826 13.39 22.03 30.64
CA GLY A 826 13.61 23.40 31.07
C GLY A 826 14.98 23.87 30.63
N ASP A 827 15.05 25.14 30.25
CA ASP A 827 16.30 25.82 29.97
C ASP A 827 17.06 26.09 31.27
N HIS A 828 18.39 26.04 31.18
CA HIS A 828 19.24 26.26 32.33
C HIS A 828 19.16 27.73 32.76
N HIS A 829 18.54 27.99 33.90
CA HIS A 829 18.49 29.33 34.49
C HIS A 829 19.65 29.58 35.46
N PRO A 830 20.12 30.83 35.61
CA PRO A 830 21.19 31.17 36.53
C PRO A 830 20.85 30.71 37.96
N ALA A 831 21.80 29.98 38.54
CA ALA A 831 21.72 29.43 39.87
C ALA A 831 21.56 30.54 40.93
N GLU A 832 20.57 30.39 41.81
CA GLU A 832 20.58 31.14 43.07
C GLU A 832 21.67 30.53 43.95
N ARG A 833 22.80 31.22 44.06
CA ARG A 833 23.92 30.80 44.92
C ARG A 833 23.77 31.44 46.29
N TRP A 834 23.64 30.60 47.31
CA TRP A 834 23.61 31.05 48.71
C TRP A 834 24.99 31.39 49.25
N VAL A 835 26.02 30.70 48.73
CA VAL A 835 27.42 30.95 49.05
C VAL A 835 28.09 31.49 47.79
N ARG A 836 28.63 32.71 47.87
CA ARG A 836 29.40 33.31 46.79
C ARG A 836 30.87 32.87 46.88
N SER A 837 31.48 32.73 45.71
CA SER A 837 32.91 32.50 45.61
C SER A 837 33.66 33.68 46.23
N LEU A 838 34.58 33.39 47.12
CA LEU A 838 35.53 34.40 47.58
C LEU A 838 36.51 34.65 46.44
N PRO A 839 36.88 35.92 46.17
CA PRO A 839 37.79 36.23 45.08
C PRO A 839 39.17 35.62 45.33
N ASP A 840 39.94 35.39 44.27
CA ASP A 840 41.35 34.96 44.40
C ASP A 840 42.24 36.12 44.88
N HIS A 841 41.89 37.36 44.53
CA HIS A 841 42.58 38.57 44.97
C HIS A 841 41.59 39.65 45.43
N VAL A 842 41.97 40.42 46.45
CA VAL A 842 41.13 41.52 46.98
C VAL A 842 41.64 42.86 46.44
N GLU A 843 40.85 43.50 45.59
CA GLU A 843 41.21 44.78 44.97
C GLU A 843 41.12 45.97 45.94
N SER A 844 40.08 45.99 46.78
CA SER A 844 39.80 47.08 47.72
C SER A 844 39.30 46.58 49.07
N GLY A 845 39.62 47.31 50.13
CA GLY A 845 39.37 46.89 51.51
C GLY A 845 40.51 46.04 52.11
N TRP A 846 40.28 45.55 53.34
CA TRP A 846 41.24 44.69 54.05
C TRP A 846 41.09 43.23 53.66
N ALA A 847 39.85 42.76 53.57
CA ALA A 847 39.53 41.38 53.21
C ALA A 847 38.13 41.27 52.59
N VAL A 848 37.84 40.14 51.96
CA VAL A 848 36.49 39.77 51.51
C VAL A 848 36.12 38.45 52.16
N GLY A 849 34.93 38.35 52.74
CA GLY A 849 34.55 37.15 53.50
C GLY A 849 33.05 36.94 53.68
N GLY A 850 32.74 35.80 54.28
CA GLY A 850 31.38 35.34 54.57
C GLY A 850 30.64 34.81 53.34
N ASP A 851 29.42 34.32 53.60
CA ASP A 851 28.62 33.61 52.60
C ASP A 851 28.24 34.51 51.40
N ARG A 852 28.21 35.83 51.57
CA ARG A 852 27.95 36.82 50.50
C ARG A 852 29.21 37.39 49.85
N ALA A 853 30.41 36.93 50.22
CA ALA A 853 31.69 37.49 49.76
C ALA A 853 31.70 39.03 49.86
N SER A 854 31.42 39.55 51.05
CA SER A 854 31.34 40.99 51.30
C SER A 854 32.67 41.53 51.81
N THR A 855 32.98 42.79 51.51
CA THR A 855 34.17 43.47 52.05
C THR A 855 34.09 43.52 53.57
N LEU A 856 35.17 43.11 54.22
CA LEU A 856 35.32 43.10 55.68
C LEU A 856 36.31 44.18 56.11
N THR A 857 36.04 44.75 57.28
CA THR A 857 36.98 45.62 57.99
C THR A 857 37.91 44.80 58.87
N ALA A 858 39.16 45.24 59.00
CA ALA A 858 40.10 44.61 59.94
C ALA A 858 39.52 44.60 61.36
N PRO A 859 39.55 43.45 62.07
CA PRO A 859 39.11 43.36 63.46
C PRO A 859 39.93 44.29 64.35
N ARG A 860 39.29 44.83 65.39
CA ARG A 860 39.88 45.72 66.41
C ARG A 860 39.86 45.03 67.78
N GLY A 861 40.61 45.56 68.74
CA GLY A 861 40.73 44.97 70.09
C GLY A 861 41.84 43.93 70.16
N ARG A 862 41.66 42.91 71.01
CA ARG A 862 42.60 41.79 71.17
C ARG A 862 42.33 40.77 70.07
N VAL A 863 43.30 40.53 69.19
CA VAL A 863 43.18 39.60 68.07
C VAL A 863 44.28 38.54 68.17
N ALA A 864 43.91 37.26 68.05
CA ALA A 864 44.88 36.17 67.97
C ALA A 864 45.05 35.72 66.51
N VAL A 865 46.30 35.64 66.02
CA VAL A 865 46.62 35.04 64.73
C VAL A 865 47.19 33.64 64.98
N VAL A 866 46.53 32.62 64.45
CA VAL A 866 46.83 31.20 64.71
C VAL A 866 47.28 30.54 63.43
N GLY A 867 48.47 29.94 63.45
CA GLY A 867 49.07 29.25 62.31
C GLY A 867 50.56 29.04 62.49
N ALA A 868 51.16 28.23 61.62
CA ALA A 868 52.59 27.96 61.66
C ALA A 868 53.42 29.25 61.62
N ALA A 869 54.51 29.28 62.39
CA ALA A 869 55.46 30.39 62.34
C ALA A 869 56.05 30.55 60.93
N GLY A 870 56.01 31.78 60.41
CA GLY A 870 56.53 32.10 59.07
C GLY A 870 55.96 33.39 58.50
N ALA A 871 56.45 33.74 57.30
CA ALA A 871 56.16 35.01 56.63
C ALA A 871 54.66 35.29 56.44
N ALA A 872 53.84 34.26 56.19
CA ALA A 872 52.40 34.41 56.04
C ALA A 872 51.75 34.91 57.34
N ARG A 873 52.13 34.35 58.49
CA ARG A 873 51.58 34.76 59.79
C ARG A 873 51.98 36.19 60.15
N ASP A 874 53.23 36.53 59.91
CA ASP A 874 53.77 37.86 60.21
C ASP A 874 53.13 38.92 59.32
N ALA A 875 52.90 38.60 58.03
CA ALA A 875 52.17 39.47 57.11
C ALA A 875 50.72 39.71 57.55
N VAL A 876 50.02 38.68 58.03
CA VAL A 876 48.65 38.83 58.55
C VAL A 876 48.63 39.66 59.83
N ALA A 877 49.56 39.43 60.76
CA ALA A 877 49.69 40.24 61.97
C ALA A 877 49.95 41.73 61.64
N ALA A 878 50.83 42.01 60.67
CA ALA A 878 51.12 43.36 60.19
C ALA A 878 49.95 44.03 59.44
N SER A 879 48.97 43.23 58.97
CA SER A 879 47.76 43.74 58.31
C SER A 879 46.72 44.33 59.29
N LEU A 880 46.96 44.23 60.60
CA LEU A 880 46.03 44.61 61.67
C LEU A 880 46.56 45.81 62.50
N PRO A 881 46.70 47.02 61.91
CA PRO A 881 47.41 48.14 62.55
C PRO A 881 46.73 48.73 63.79
N HIS A 882 45.46 48.38 64.03
CA HIS A 882 44.64 48.94 65.12
C HIS A 882 44.20 47.87 66.15
N ALA A 883 44.84 46.71 66.15
CA ALA A 883 44.56 45.61 67.07
C ALA A 883 45.79 45.28 67.94
N THR A 884 45.54 44.80 69.16
CA THR A 884 46.57 44.17 69.98
C THR A 884 46.68 42.71 69.55
N VAL A 885 47.71 42.41 68.75
CA VAL A 885 47.89 41.09 68.12
C VAL A 885 48.73 40.16 68.99
N THR A 886 48.26 38.92 69.15
CA THR A 886 49.07 37.81 69.71
C THR A 886 49.15 36.67 68.70
N CYS A 887 50.32 36.06 68.53
CA CYS A 887 50.54 34.98 67.57
C CYS A 887 50.71 33.64 68.27
N HIS A 888 50.06 32.60 67.76
CA HIS A 888 50.06 31.26 68.34
C HIS A 888 50.25 30.18 67.27
N ASP A 889 51.04 29.15 67.56
CA ASP A 889 51.27 28.05 66.62
C ASP A 889 50.10 27.05 66.58
N ALA A 890 49.28 27.00 67.63
CA ALA A 890 48.22 26.01 67.76
C ALA A 890 46.92 26.57 68.38
N PRO A 891 45.74 26.06 67.96
CA PRO A 891 44.43 26.52 68.44
C PRO A 891 44.20 26.45 69.96
N HIS A 892 44.75 25.46 70.65
CA HIS A 892 44.55 25.26 72.09
C HIS A 892 45.33 26.25 72.98
N LEU A 893 46.23 27.04 72.39
CA LEU A 893 47.07 28.01 73.09
C LEU A 893 46.42 29.41 73.11
N VAL A 894 45.31 29.59 72.40
CA VAL A 894 44.68 30.90 72.21
C VAL A 894 43.99 31.36 73.50
N PRO A 895 44.38 32.52 74.08
CA PRO A 895 43.70 33.08 75.24
C PRO A 895 42.33 33.69 74.86
N PRO A 896 41.49 34.06 75.83
CA PRO A 896 40.25 34.80 75.55
C PRO A 896 40.55 36.13 74.83
N VAL A 897 40.13 36.23 73.57
CA VAL A 897 40.34 37.37 72.67
C VAL A 897 39.04 37.76 71.97
N ASP A 898 39.01 38.95 71.38
CA ASP A 898 37.82 39.50 70.72
C ASP A 898 37.65 38.90 69.31
N ALA A 899 38.74 38.51 68.63
CA ALA A 899 38.71 37.77 67.37
C ALA A 899 39.91 36.84 67.18
N VAL A 900 39.73 35.76 66.42
CA VAL A 900 40.80 34.83 66.03
C VAL A 900 40.88 34.75 64.51
N LEU A 901 42.08 34.91 63.95
CA LEU A 901 42.40 34.63 62.55
C LEU A 901 43.16 33.32 62.45
N LEU A 902 42.50 32.29 61.94
CA LEU A 902 43.07 30.97 61.74
C LEU A 902 43.57 30.83 60.29
N LEU A 903 44.89 30.73 60.13
CA LEU A 903 45.54 30.41 58.86
C LEU A 903 45.42 28.91 58.59
N ASP A 904 45.29 28.53 57.31
CA ASP A 904 45.09 27.14 56.88
C ASP A 904 44.02 26.40 57.69
N PRO A 905 42.77 26.88 57.65
CA PRO A 905 41.73 26.44 58.58
C PRO A 905 41.34 24.98 58.33
N SER A 906 41.92 24.07 59.13
CA SER A 906 41.51 22.66 59.16
C SER A 906 40.19 22.47 59.92
N PRO A 907 39.38 21.45 59.57
CA PRO A 907 38.13 21.15 60.28
C PRO A 907 38.34 20.94 61.79
N ARG A 908 39.45 20.28 62.18
CA ARG A 908 39.81 20.08 63.59
C ARG A 908 40.08 21.38 64.33
N ALA A 909 40.87 22.28 63.74
CA ALA A 909 41.18 23.57 64.35
C ALA A 909 39.93 24.46 64.45
N LEU A 910 39.11 24.47 63.41
CA LEU A 910 37.83 25.18 63.39
C LEU A 910 36.86 24.68 64.47
N ARG A 911 36.72 23.37 64.65
CA ARG A 911 35.88 22.79 65.72
C ARG A 911 36.30 23.25 67.12
N MET A 912 37.60 23.41 67.35
CA MET A 912 38.14 23.82 68.65
C MET A 912 37.87 25.30 68.94
N LEU A 913 38.07 26.17 67.94
CA LEU A 913 37.98 27.63 68.12
C LEU A 913 36.58 28.18 67.89
N ALA A 914 35.79 27.53 67.04
CA ALA A 914 34.44 27.92 66.68
C ALA A 914 33.52 26.71 66.80
N PRO A 915 33.14 26.26 68.01
CA PRO A 915 32.25 25.10 68.20
C PRO A 915 30.88 25.26 67.51
N ARG A 916 30.49 26.48 67.12
CA ARG A 916 29.25 26.77 66.40
C ARG A 916 29.55 27.45 65.05
N GLY A 917 28.81 27.06 64.01
CA GLY A 917 28.81 27.77 62.72
C GLY A 917 30.05 27.58 61.84
N TRP A 918 30.95 26.66 62.18
CA TRP A 918 32.18 26.37 61.44
C TRP A 918 32.02 25.45 60.22
N GLN A 919 30.88 24.76 60.10
CA GLN A 919 30.66 23.80 59.03
C GLN A 919 30.69 24.49 57.65
N GLY A 920 31.44 23.91 56.72
CA GLY A 920 31.66 24.39 55.37
C GLY A 920 32.68 25.53 55.24
N ILE A 921 33.41 25.87 56.31
CA ILE A 921 34.38 26.97 56.29
C ILE A 921 35.79 26.49 55.92
N ALA A 922 36.11 25.22 56.17
CA ALA A 922 37.42 24.64 55.87
C ALA A 922 37.68 24.61 54.35
N GLU A 923 38.87 25.04 53.95
CA GLU A 923 39.32 24.88 52.57
C GLU A 923 39.97 23.49 52.41
N PRO A 924 39.50 22.63 51.48
CA PRO A 924 40.09 21.31 51.26
C PRO A 924 41.54 21.39 50.74
N VAL A 925 41.86 22.47 50.03
CA VAL A 925 43.18 22.75 49.48
C VAL A 925 43.57 24.16 49.92
N PRO A 926 44.69 24.34 50.64
CA PRO A 926 45.17 25.66 51.03
C PRO A 926 45.36 26.56 49.82
N ARG A 927 44.97 27.83 49.95
CA ARG A 927 45.24 28.88 48.95
C ARG A 927 45.80 30.10 49.65
N ASP A 928 46.68 30.82 48.98
CA ASP A 928 47.31 32.00 49.54
C ASP A 928 46.29 33.07 49.97
N GLY A 929 46.42 33.53 51.21
CA GLY A 929 45.53 34.53 51.80
C GLY A 929 44.14 34.03 52.20
N ARG A 930 43.80 32.74 52.02
CA ARG A 930 42.59 32.13 52.59
C ARG A 930 42.79 31.85 54.08
N CYS A 931 41.87 32.34 54.90
CA CYS A 931 41.85 32.08 56.34
C CYS A 931 40.42 32.01 56.87
N ALA A 932 40.27 31.67 58.14
CA ALA A 932 39.01 31.78 58.86
C ALA A 932 39.09 32.88 59.92
N LEU A 933 38.15 33.83 59.89
CA LEU A 933 37.94 34.81 60.93
C LEU A 933 36.87 34.29 61.89
N ILE A 934 37.20 34.23 63.18
CA ILE A 934 36.33 33.72 64.23
C ILE A 934 36.03 34.87 65.19
N VAL A 935 34.76 35.21 65.32
CA VAL A 935 34.24 36.22 66.24
C VAL A 935 33.06 35.62 66.97
N ASP A 936 32.99 35.79 68.29
CA ASP A 936 31.93 35.21 69.13
C ASP A 936 31.71 33.70 68.90
N ALA A 937 32.82 32.96 68.74
CA ALA A 937 32.83 31.52 68.46
C ALA A 937 32.15 31.10 67.14
N VAL A 938 31.97 32.02 66.19
CA VAL A 938 31.44 31.78 64.83
C VAL A 938 32.53 32.01 63.80
N ALA A 939 32.82 30.99 62.99
CA ALA A 939 33.81 31.08 61.93
C ALA A 939 33.23 31.61 60.62
N THR A 940 34.01 32.46 59.96
CA THR A 940 33.72 33.07 58.67
C THR A 940 34.89 32.81 57.73
N ALA A 941 34.65 32.29 56.53
CA ALA A 941 35.70 32.13 55.51
C ALA A 941 36.10 33.52 54.97
N VAL A 942 37.40 33.78 54.84
CA VAL A 942 37.93 35.09 54.45
C VAL A 942 39.07 34.94 53.44
N GLN A 943 39.09 35.82 52.44
CA GLN A 943 40.24 36.12 51.61
C GLN A 943 40.85 37.44 52.06
N LEU A 944 42.10 37.40 52.52
CA LEU A 944 42.87 38.59 52.85
C LEU A 944 43.43 39.24 51.58
N ARG A 945 43.60 40.56 51.63
CA ARG A 945 44.35 41.28 50.63
C ARG A 945 45.84 40.94 50.74
N ALA A 946 46.41 40.43 49.64
CA ALA A 946 47.86 40.26 49.52
C ALA A 946 48.52 41.64 49.63
N ARG A 947 49.56 41.75 50.47
CA ARG A 947 50.39 42.95 50.62
C ARG A 947 51.76 42.70 50.01
#